data_AF-A0A9P5VX51-F1
#
_entry.id   AF-A0A9P5VX51-F1
#
_cell.length_a   1.000
_cell.length_b   1.000
_cell.length_c   1.000
_cell.angle_alpha   90.00
_cell.angle_beta   90.00
_cell.angle_gamma   90.00
#
_symmetry.space_group_name_H-M   'P 1'
#
loop_
_entity.id
_entity.type
_entity.pdbx_description
1 polymer ?
#
loop_
_entity_poly.entity_id
_entity_poly.type
_entity_poly.pdbx_seq_one_letter_code
_entity_poly.pdbx_strand_id
1 'polypeptide(L)'
;MTEDINSKDDEGRTLLHVAVATNNIDMVKALLAHPKIDVNEKDLESGRTPLHVAVATNNVDMVKTLLAHPKIDVNEKDLESGWTALHRALYLGHLHIAVLLVQHKDINMTVEDKDRNTATDLYQVTLPESLENGSANALYTWGSNSNFTLGHSDGDDRKIPELVKFPYQTSTITFPRAKTAKPILYQLSMGKFHTAIATSEAGFTAKLWGFGTNGRLGSDLKMQLRPAPVSGIPGNVVFTALGRDHTVLITAKGEVYTLGNNKYGQLGYTSEVPKNGQDPIQYSPKRVVLTIAKLAIVGAAASKWHTVVHTEKELFTFGFNYGQLGYERKGDIQFGPRKVASIPAGKILQVQASDVATACLMSSNDVVIFYKYAYHKVSFSLFPYPEWFSTLNLPNVLSGNRPRKIVCSENRFGMMTSWGDIHVWSYPEADAGITLGTLPSNHSIPYASITLPDKPKRVWTYGSDRMHAIDFALGQNGSFIVLTRGGHVYIGTNKGNPTGRNVKWQRVPHLDRIVQVYGNSSGAWAALRSESVLTPVNIQPGSLGNDLERSLSQFRLYQNNEKKDIDVMSTNDDDDDNDGEIDRVIRDPWKMDTQGWQDIERHWDSNIISLLDKAMDITDFNGYSTSGNHLFDVEFQVNKRVLGGHRIVLATRSPVFQRAFVETPRSTTNVGTLVTIEPRVDELPGKPLYTIVLKVEFTTAVLLLQFLYSDRFDPFWDALDLPKVNKQYAFKVRQELYHLSLELSLPTLKAALEFSFTHACTASLSTNMEQVFLIPSRFRGLADVQLLLKDGASMDAHQMILGHRSPFFYAMFVRTNEWIRARQGQRRLPDNSEQINDSILKVDMRHLDMESMTLTMKYIYTDCGVEMFDETGKCCANAPSGSD
;
A
#
# COMPACT_ATOMS: atom_id res chain seq x y z
N MET A 1 -25.58 7.77 -52.87
CA MET A 1 -24.13 7.68 -52.54
C MET A 1 -24.06 6.75 -51.36
N THR A 2 -23.46 5.57 -51.50
CA THR A 2 -23.22 4.68 -50.36
C THR A 2 -21.99 5.22 -49.65
N GLU A 3 -22.19 6.14 -48.71
CA GLU A 3 -21.11 6.60 -47.84
C GLU A 3 -20.54 5.39 -47.07
N ASP A 4 -19.23 5.32 -47.00
CA ASP A 4 -18.53 4.25 -46.30
C ASP A 4 -18.80 4.36 -44.80
N ILE A 5 -19.30 3.30 -44.17
CA ILE A 5 -19.61 3.27 -42.73
C ILE A 5 -18.36 3.46 -41.86
N ASN A 6 -17.17 3.22 -42.43
CA ASN A 6 -15.88 3.42 -41.78
C ASN A 6 -15.23 4.76 -42.13
N SER A 7 -15.99 5.71 -42.70
CA SER A 7 -15.49 7.07 -42.93
C SER A 7 -14.97 7.68 -41.63
N LYS A 8 -13.82 8.36 -41.73
CA LYS A 8 -13.14 8.98 -40.60
C LYS A 8 -13.39 10.48 -40.58
N ASP A 9 -13.51 11.06 -39.39
CA ASP A 9 -13.47 12.51 -39.19
C ASP A 9 -12.03 13.06 -39.29
N ASP A 10 -11.87 14.37 -39.07
CA ASP A 10 -10.56 15.05 -39.14
C ASP A 10 -9.55 14.56 -38.08
N GLU A 11 -10.03 13.95 -36.99
CA GLU A 11 -9.23 13.30 -35.94
C GLU A 11 -8.94 11.82 -36.24
N GLY A 12 -9.41 11.31 -37.39
CA GLY A 12 -9.26 9.92 -37.79
C GLY A 12 -10.23 8.95 -37.11
N ARG A 13 -11.24 9.45 -36.38
CA ARG A 13 -12.22 8.64 -35.65
C ARG A 13 -13.33 8.17 -36.57
N THR A 14 -13.69 6.89 -36.48
CA THR A 14 -14.88 6.34 -37.15
C THR A 14 -16.16 6.64 -36.37
N LEU A 15 -17.32 6.49 -37.02
CA LEU A 15 -18.62 6.60 -36.35
C LEU A 15 -18.75 5.70 -35.11
N LEU A 16 -18.07 4.54 -35.11
CA LEU A 16 -18.02 3.63 -33.98
C LEU A 16 -17.25 4.22 -32.77
N HIS A 17 -16.17 4.96 -32.99
CA HIS A 17 -15.44 5.65 -31.90
C HIS A 17 -16.33 6.67 -31.21
N VAL A 18 -17.05 7.48 -31.98
CA VAL A 18 -17.94 8.52 -31.48
C VAL A 18 -19.12 7.91 -30.71
N ALA A 19 -19.71 6.83 -31.23
CA ALA A 19 -20.79 6.11 -30.55
C ALA A 19 -20.35 5.51 -29.20
N VAL A 20 -19.11 4.99 -29.13
CA VAL A 20 -18.53 4.48 -27.89
C VAL A 20 -18.22 5.61 -26.90
N ALA A 21 -17.61 6.72 -27.35
CA ALA A 21 -17.27 7.86 -26.50
C ALA A 21 -18.51 8.56 -25.91
N THR A 22 -19.60 8.64 -26.68
CA THR A 22 -20.90 9.20 -26.23
C THR A 22 -21.74 8.23 -25.41
N ASN A 23 -21.23 7.02 -25.16
CA ASN A 23 -21.88 5.98 -24.37
C ASN A 23 -23.24 5.50 -24.92
N ASN A 24 -23.44 5.55 -26.25
CA ASN A 24 -24.69 5.17 -26.88
C ASN A 24 -24.69 3.69 -27.30
N ILE A 25 -25.08 2.79 -26.39
CA ILE A 25 -25.05 1.34 -26.58
C ILE A 25 -25.93 0.88 -27.76
N ASP A 26 -27.09 1.51 -27.97
CA ASP A 26 -28.01 1.10 -29.03
C ASP A 26 -27.46 1.43 -30.42
N MET A 27 -26.81 2.59 -30.55
CA MET A 27 -26.07 2.95 -31.76
C MET A 27 -24.94 1.96 -32.04
N VAL A 28 -24.16 1.59 -31.01
CA VAL A 28 -23.07 0.62 -31.16
C VAL A 28 -23.60 -0.75 -31.62
N LYS A 29 -24.70 -1.25 -31.05
CA LYS A 29 -25.33 -2.51 -31.51
C LYS A 29 -25.78 -2.43 -32.97
N ALA A 30 -26.34 -1.30 -33.39
CA ALA A 30 -26.75 -1.10 -34.77
C ALA A 30 -25.55 -1.08 -35.74
N LEU A 31 -24.46 -0.42 -35.37
CA LEU A 31 -23.22 -0.38 -36.16
C LEU A 31 -22.54 -1.75 -36.26
N LEU A 32 -22.48 -2.50 -35.15
CA LEU A 32 -21.90 -3.85 -35.10
C LEU A 32 -22.70 -4.88 -35.93
N ALA A 33 -23.99 -4.62 -36.20
CA ALA A 33 -24.80 -5.46 -37.07
C ALA A 33 -24.48 -5.27 -38.57
N HIS A 34 -23.76 -4.21 -38.93
CA HIS A 34 -23.44 -3.91 -40.32
C HIS A 34 -22.27 -4.79 -40.83
N PRO A 35 -22.40 -5.51 -41.96
CA PRO A 35 -21.44 -6.55 -42.37
C PRO A 35 -20.03 -6.03 -42.74
N LYS A 36 -19.92 -4.75 -43.08
CA LYS A 36 -18.67 -4.09 -43.50
C LYS A 36 -18.02 -3.23 -42.40
N ILE A 37 -18.54 -3.24 -41.18
CA ILE A 37 -17.95 -2.46 -40.10
C ILE A 37 -16.54 -2.97 -39.76
N ASP A 38 -15.59 -2.05 -39.65
CA ASP A 38 -14.28 -2.34 -39.08
C ASP A 38 -14.24 -1.88 -37.62
N VAL A 39 -14.10 -2.86 -36.73
CA VAL A 39 -14.14 -2.67 -35.28
C VAL A 39 -12.77 -2.36 -34.67
N ASN A 40 -11.69 -2.49 -35.45
CA ASN A 40 -10.31 -2.32 -34.99
C ASN A 40 -9.62 -1.10 -35.61
N GLU A 41 -10.37 -0.27 -36.35
CA GLU A 41 -9.85 0.98 -36.88
C GLU A 41 -9.25 1.85 -35.79
N LYS A 42 -8.16 2.54 -36.12
CA LYS A 42 -7.42 3.39 -35.19
C LYS A 42 -7.67 4.85 -35.50
N ASP A 43 -7.84 5.64 -34.44
CA ASP A 43 -7.78 7.10 -34.55
C ASP A 43 -6.38 7.59 -34.95
N LEU A 44 -6.29 8.80 -35.49
CA LEU A 44 -5.05 9.33 -36.04
C LEU A 44 -4.10 9.82 -34.94
N GLU A 45 -4.64 10.48 -33.91
CA GLU A 45 -3.85 11.16 -32.88
C GLU A 45 -3.16 10.21 -31.91
N SER A 46 -3.87 9.17 -31.46
CA SER A 46 -3.40 8.31 -30.38
C SER A 46 -3.26 6.83 -30.78
N GLY A 47 -3.76 6.47 -31.97
CA GLY A 47 -3.82 5.11 -32.47
C GLY A 47 -4.80 4.23 -31.70
N ARG A 48 -5.78 4.80 -30.99
CA ARG A 48 -6.73 4.04 -30.17
C ARG A 48 -7.79 3.40 -31.04
N THR A 49 -8.17 2.17 -30.68
CA THR A 49 -9.34 1.49 -31.25
C THR A 49 -10.60 1.80 -30.42
N PRO A 50 -11.82 1.53 -30.93
CA PRO A 50 -13.05 1.72 -30.15
C PRO A 50 -13.04 0.95 -28.82
N LEU A 51 -12.37 -0.21 -28.77
CA LEU A 51 -12.20 -0.97 -27.53
C LEU A 51 -11.35 -0.22 -26.49
N HIS A 52 -10.27 0.47 -26.91
CA HIS A 52 -9.47 1.29 -25.99
C HIS A 52 -10.31 2.41 -25.37
N VAL A 53 -11.18 3.06 -26.16
CA VAL A 53 -12.07 4.13 -25.69
C VAL A 53 -13.13 3.58 -24.71
N ALA A 54 -13.71 2.41 -25.01
CA ALA A 54 -14.67 1.75 -24.11
C ALA A 54 -14.04 1.38 -22.76
N VAL A 55 -12.79 0.92 -22.77
CA VAL A 55 -12.03 0.62 -21.54
C VAL A 55 -11.76 1.88 -20.73
N ALA A 56 -11.38 2.98 -21.39
CA ALA A 56 -11.08 4.25 -20.74
C ALA A 56 -12.30 4.88 -20.05
N THR A 57 -13.49 4.71 -20.63
CA THR A 57 -14.76 5.23 -20.09
C THR A 57 -15.37 4.38 -18.96
N ASN A 58 -14.71 3.27 -18.58
CA ASN A 58 -15.16 2.32 -17.55
C ASN A 58 -16.57 1.73 -17.80
N ASN A 59 -17.05 1.68 -19.04
CA ASN A 59 -18.35 1.06 -19.33
C ASN A 59 -18.23 -0.44 -19.62
N VAL A 60 -18.54 -1.25 -18.61
CA VAL A 60 -18.54 -2.71 -18.67
C VAL A 60 -19.47 -3.26 -19.76
N ASP A 61 -20.68 -2.69 -19.91
CA ASP A 61 -21.65 -3.19 -20.89
C ASP A 61 -21.23 -2.86 -22.32
N MET A 62 -20.61 -1.70 -22.54
CA MET A 62 -20.01 -1.34 -23.82
C MET A 62 -18.85 -2.24 -24.20
N VAL A 63 -17.99 -2.59 -23.23
CA VAL A 63 -16.90 -3.55 -23.49
C VAL A 63 -17.47 -4.92 -23.85
N LYS A 64 -18.50 -5.41 -23.16
CA LYS A 64 -19.15 -6.70 -23.49
C LYS A 64 -19.75 -6.71 -24.89
N THR A 65 -20.41 -5.62 -25.32
CA THR A 65 -21.00 -5.55 -26.67
C THR A 65 -19.93 -5.57 -27.75
N LEU A 66 -18.82 -4.84 -27.57
CA LEU A 66 -17.69 -4.87 -28.51
C LEU A 66 -17.00 -6.25 -28.55
N LEU A 67 -16.77 -6.86 -27.39
CA LEU A 67 -16.14 -8.19 -27.28
C LEU A 67 -16.99 -9.32 -27.88
N ALA A 68 -18.31 -9.13 -28.02
CA ALA A 68 -19.18 -10.10 -28.67
C ALA A 68 -18.98 -10.18 -30.20
N HIS A 69 -18.33 -9.18 -30.81
CA HIS A 69 -18.14 -9.13 -32.26
C HIS A 69 -16.96 -10.04 -32.68
N PRO A 70 -17.12 -10.95 -33.66
CA PRO A 70 -16.14 -12.00 -33.94
C PRO A 70 -14.80 -11.51 -34.53
N LYS A 71 -14.75 -10.28 -35.07
CA LYS A 71 -13.55 -9.69 -35.68
C LYS A 71 -12.76 -8.78 -34.73
N ILE A 72 -13.19 -8.63 -33.48
CA ILE A 72 -12.51 -7.74 -32.53
C ILE A 72 -11.12 -8.28 -32.18
N ASP A 73 -10.10 -7.44 -32.26
CA ASP A 73 -8.76 -7.76 -31.79
C ASP A 73 -8.50 -7.03 -30.46
N VAL A 74 -8.35 -7.83 -29.40
CA VAL A 74 -8.13 -7.36 -28.03
C VAL A 74 -6.67 -6.99 -27.75
N ASN A 75 -5.75 -7.35 -28.66
CA ASN A 75 -4.30 -7.18 -28.50
C ASN A 75 -3.73 -6.05 -29.35
N GLU A 76 -4.57 -5.33 -30.08
CA GLU A 76 -4.14 -4.18 -30.85
C GLU A 76 -3.47 -3.14 -29.95
N LYS A 77 -2.37 -2.59 -30.43
CA LYS A 77 -1.59 -1.58 -29.71
C LYS A 77 -1.96 -0.19 -30.19
N ASP A 78 -2.10 0.72 -29.24
CA ASP A 78 -2.15 2.14 -29.55
C ASP A 78 -0.79 2.67 -30.05
N LEU A 79 -0.83 3.83 -30.71
CA LEU A 79 0.37 4.49 -31.24
C LEU A 79 1.08 5.33 -30.18
N GLU A 80 0.34 5.79 -29.17
CA GLU A 80 0.83 6.63 -28.08
C GLU A 80 1.86 5.89 -27.21
N SER A 81 1.45 4.81 -26.54
CA SER A 81 2.28 4.09 -25.55
C SER A 81 2.62 2.67 -26.01
N GLY A 82 2.00 2.18 -27.08
CA GLY A 82 2.06 0.77 -27.46
C GLY A 82 1.18 -0.11 -26.57
N TRP A 83 0.20 0.48 -25.89
CA TRP A 83 -0.67 -0.19 -24.93
C TRP A 83 -1.80 -0.92 -25.64
N THR A 84 -2.15 -2.09 -25.09
CA THR A 84 -3.38 -2.79 -25.46
C THR A 84 -4.54 -2.38 -24.57
N ALA A 85 -5.76 -2.80 -24.92
CA ALA A 85 -6.94 -2.63 -24.09
C ALA A 85 -6.73 -3.12 -22.64
N LEU A 86 -5.97 -4.22 -22.46
CA LEU A 86 -5.66 -4.75 -21.13
C LEU A 86 -4.69 -3.85 -20.34
N HIS A 87 -3.70 -3.24 -21.01
CA HIS A 87 -2.78 -2.29 -20.36
C HIS A 87 -3.57 -1.11 -19.79
N ARG A 88 -4.46 -0.51 -20.60
CA ARG A 88 -5.31 0.61 -20.15
C ARG A 88 -6.25 0.21 -19.01
N ALA A 89 -6.88 -0.97 -19.08
CA ALA A 89 -7.79 -1.44 -18.04
C ALA A 89 -7.08 -1.60 -16.69
N LEU A 90 -5.86 -2.14 -16.68
CA LEU A 90 -5.07 -2.32 -15.46
C LEU A 90 -4.48 -1.00 -14.95
N TYR A 91 -4.01 -0.14 -15.84
CA TYR A 91 -3.47 1.18 -15.48
C TYR A 91 -4.53 2.08 -14.80
N LEU A 92 -5.76 2.09 -15.34
CA LEU A 92 -6.88 2.87 -14.78
C LEU A 92 -7.56 2.20 -13.58
N GLY A 93 -7.15 0.98 -13.20
CA GLY A 93 -7.76 0.23 -12.10
C GLY A 93 -9.16 -0.34 -12.40
N HIS A 94 -9.55 -0.46 -13.66
CA HIS A 94 -10.84 -1.00 -14.09
C HIS A 94 -10.85 -2.55 -14.04
N LEU A 95 -10.78 -3.12 -12.83
CA LEU A 95 -10.59 -4.56 -12.61
C LEU A 95 -11.66 -5.44 -13.27
N HIS A 96 -12.93 -5.03 -13.24
CA HIS A 96 -14.02 -5.78 -13.88
C HIS A 96 -13.82 -5.93 -15.39
N ILE A 97 -13.35 -4.86 -16.05
CA ILE A 97 -13.04 -4.84 -17.47
C ILE A 97 -11.80 -5.68 -17.75
N ALA A 98 -10.75 -5.57 -16.91
CA ALA A 98 -9.55 -6.39 -17.03
C ALA A 98 -9.86 -7.90 -16.95
N VAL A 99 -10.73 -8.31 -16.01
CA VAL A 99 -11.18 -9.71 -15.90
C VAL A 99 -11.92 -10.16 -17.15
N LEU A 100 -12.80 -9.32 -17.72
CA LEU A 100 -13.50 -9.65 -18.96
C LEU A 100 -12.54 -9.81 -20.15
N LEU A 101 -11.53 -8.95 -20.27
CA LEU A 101 -10.51 -9.03 -21.32
C LEU A 101 -9.66 -10.30 -21.17
N VAL A 102 -9.26 -10.66 -19.95
CA VAL A 102 -8.47 -11.88 -19.68
C VAL A 102 -9.27 -13.17 -19.93
N GLN A 103 -10.60 -13.12 -19.84
CA GLN A 103 -11.46 -14.26 -20.19
C GLN A 103 -11.67 -14.43 -21.70
N HIS A 104 -11.28 -13.45 -22.51
CA HIS A 104 -11.43 -13.54 -23.96
C HIS A 104 -10.46 -14.56 -24.57
N LYS A 105 -10.94 -15.42 -25.47
CA LYS A 105 -10.19 -16.55 -26.03
C LYS A 105 -8.88 -16.16 -26.73
N ASP A 106 -8.83 -14.97 -27.33
CA ASP A 106 -7.71 -14.49 -28.15
C ASP A 106 -6.76 -13.57 -27.38
N ILE A 107 -6.94 -13.39 -26.06
CA ILE A 107 -6.10 -12.47 -25.28
C ILE A 107 -4.66 -12.96 -25.18
N ASN A 108 -3.72 -12.06 -25.45
CA ASN A 108 -2.30 -12.29 -25.26
C ASN A 108 -1.77 -11.37 -24.15
N MET A 109 -1.53 -11.96 -22.98
CA MET A 109 -0.99 -11.22 -21.83
C MET A 109 0.52 -10.95 -21.91
N THR A 110 1.23 -11.48 -22.93
CA THR A 110 2.68 -11.28 -23.10
C THR A 110 3.03 -10.13 -24.04
N VAL A 111 2.03 -9.36 -24.47
CA VAL A 111 2.25 -8.21 -25.35
C VAL A 111 2.95 -7.11 -24.56
N GLU A 112 4.09 -6.66 -25.06
CA GLU A 112 4.91 -5.61 -24.45
C GLU A 112 4.60 -4.24 -25.05
N ASP A 113 4.55 -3.20 -24.21
CA ASP A 113 4.46 -1.80 -24.63
C ASP A 113 5.80 -1.25 -25.20
N LYS A 114 5.86 0.04 -25.51
CA LYS A 114 7.10 0.67 -26.00
C LYS A 114 8.26 0.58 -25.00
N ASP A 115 7.94 0.51 -23.71
CA ASP A 115 8.89 0.39 -22.60
C ASP A 115 9.19 -1.06 -22.21
N ARG A 116 8.74 -2.04 -23.01
CA ARG A 116 8.89 -3.50 -22.80
C ARG A 116 8.16 -4.05 -21.56
N ASN A 117 7.10 -3.37 -21.12
CA ASN A 117 6.25 -3.80 -20.02
C ASN A 117 5.03 -4.51 -20.57
N THR A 118 4.68 -5.64 -19.96
CA THR A 118 3.37 -6.26 -20.19
C THR A 118 2.30 -5.54 -19.39
N ALA A 119 1.02 -5.80 -19.68
CA ALA A 119 -0.09 -5.16 -18.97
C ALA A 119 -0.03 -5.38 -17.45
N THR A 120 0.43 -6.56 -17.02
CA THR A 120 0.61 -6.89 -15.59
C THR A 120 1.81 -6.20 -14.96
N ASP A 121 2.77 -5.74 -15.76
CA ASP A 121 3.94 -5.02 -15.27
C ASP A 121 3.62 -3.57 -14.96
N LEU A 122 2.77 -2.93 -15.77
CA LEU A 122 2.29 -1.57 -15.47
C LEU A 122 1.58 -1.49 -14.12
N TYR A 123 0.83 -2.53 -13.74
CA TYR A 123 0.24 -2.62 -12.40
C TYR A 123 1.30 -2.61 -11.29
N GLN A 124 2.51 -3.11 -11.55
CA GLN A 124 3.58 -3.07 -10.54
C GLN A 124 4.12 -1.65 -10.33
N VAL A 125 4.09 -0.81 -11.37
CA VAL A 125 4.57 0.57 -11.36
C VAL A 125 3.65 1.48 -10.53
N THR A 126 2.35 1.18 -10.45
CA THR A 126 1.38 1.99 -9.69
C THR A 126 1.39 1.71 -8.18
N LEU A 127 2.28 0.85 -7.72
CA LEU A 127 2.44 0.56 -6.30
C LEU A 127 3.52 1.44 -5.69
N PRO A 128 3.31 1.98 -4.48
CA PRO A 128 4.24 2.90 -3.85
C PRO A 128 5.65 2.29 -3.74
N GLU A 129 6.65 3.11 -4.06
CA GLU A 129 8.10 2.80 -4.16
C GLU A 129 8.74 2.19 -2.88
N SER A 130 7.95 1.98 -1.83
CA SER A 130 8.26 1.35 -0.55
C SER A 130 8.94 -0.04 -0.60
N LEU A 131 9.20 -0.60 -1.79
CA LEU A 131 9.95 -1.83 -2.00
C LEU A 131 11.45 -1.70 -1.73
N GLU A 132 12.02 -0.49 -1.68
CA GLU A 132 13.46 -0.31 -1.40
C GLU A 132 13.86 -0.80 0.02
N ASN A 133 12.91 -0.90 0.95
CA ASN A 133 13.12 -1.39 2.33
C ASN A 133 12.18 -2.53 2.75
N GLY A 134 11.50 -3.16 1.80
CA GLY A 134 10.49 -4.18 2.07
C GLY A 134 11.07 -5.48 2.66
N SER A 135 10.56 -5.90 3.82
CA SER A 135 10.86 -7.21 4.40
C SER A 135 10.30 -8.33 3.51
N ALA A 136 11.18 -9.10 2.85
CA ALA A 136 10.76 -10.21 2.01
C ALA A 136 10.03 -11.29 2.82
N ASN A 137 9.00 -11.90 2.25
CA ASN A 137 8.18 -12.92 2.91
C ASN A 137 7.92 -14.17 2.05
N ALA A 138 8.38 -14.18 0.80
CA ALA A 138 8.31 -15.33 -0.09
C ALA A 138 9.66 -15.56 -0.80
N LEU A 139 10.01 -16.84 -0.97
CA LEU A 139 11.23 -17.29 -1.65
C LEU A 139 10.84 -18.10 -2.89
N TYR A 140 11.31 -17.67 -4.05
CA TYR A 140 11.20 -18.42 -5.31
C TYR A 140 12.56 -18.96 -5.70
N THR A 141 12.61 -20.21 -6.15
CA THR A 141 13.84 -20.88 -6.60
C THR A 141 13.64 -21.60 -7.92
N TRP A 142 14.67 -21.60 -8.78
CA TRP A 142 14.67 -22.37 -10.02
C TRP A 142 16.09 -22.67 -10.52
N GLY A 143 16.21 -23.40 -11.62
CA GLY A 143 17.46 -23.77 -12.25
C GLY A 143 17.87 -25.23 -11.96
N SER A 144 19.18 -25.47 -11.95
CA SER A 144 19.79 -26.78 -11.72
C SER A 144 19.72 -27.17 -10.24
N ASN A 145 19.18 -28.36 -9.97
CA ASN A 145 19.01 -28.92 -8.64
C ASN A 145 19.93 -30.13 -8.39
N SER A 146 20.99 -30.29 -9.18
CA SER A 146 21.99 -31.37 -9.04
C SER A 146 22.56 -31.55 -7.62
N ASN A 147 22.62 -30.46 -6.84
CA ASN A 147 23.08 -30.47 -5.44
C ASN A 147 21.96 -30.22 -4.42
N PHE A 148 20.68 -30.38 -4.80
CA PHE A 148 19.51 -30.21 -3.94
C PHE A 148 19.36 -28.82 -3.30
N THR A 149 19.88 -27.78 -3.97
CA THR A 149 19.96 -26.41 -3.42
C THR A 149 18.67 -25.59 -3.57
N LEU A 150 17.63 -26.12 -4.24
CA LEU A 150 16.39 -25.37 -4.49
C LEU A 150 15.40 -25.36 -3.32
N GLY A 151 15.32 -26.41 -2.50
CA GLY A 151 14.42 -26.40 -1.32
C GLY A 151 13.04 -27.01 -1.56
N HIS A 152 12.82 -27.65 -2.70
CA HIS A 152 11.56 -28.32 -3.03
C HIS A 152 11.47 -29.73 -2.43
N SER A 153 10.34 -30.40 -2.63
CA SER A 153 10.10 -31.76 -2.13
C SER A 153 10.88 -32.86 -2.85
N ASP A 154 11.47 -32.55 -4.00
CA ASP A 154 12.11 -33.47 -4.92
C ASP A 154 13.47 -32.92 -5.38
N GLY A 155 14.19 -33.77 -6.12
CA GLY A 155 15.53 -33.47 -6.64
C GLY A 155 15.55 -32.91 -8.06
N ASP A 156 14.40 -32.56 -8.63
CA ASP A 156 14.32 -32.25 -10.06
C ASP A 156 14.72 -30.78 -10.36
N ASP A 157 15.21 -30.55 -11.56
CA ASP A 157 15.50 -29.20 -12.07
C ASP A 157 14.20 -28.42 -12.31
N ARG A 158 14.28 -27.09 -12.18
CA ARG A 158 13.14 -26.20 -12.38
C ARG A 158 13.41 -25.21 -13.50
N LYS A 159 12.58 -25.21 -14.54
CA LYS A 159 12.69 -24.27 -15.67
C LYS A 159 12.06 -22.91 -15.37
N ILE A 160 11.05 -22.89 -14.52
CA ILE A 160 10.32 -21.70 -14.10
C ILE A 160 10.47 -21.49 -12.59
N PRO A 161 10.41 -20.25 -12.10
CA PRO A 161 10.42 -19.95 -10.66
C PRO A 161 9.26 -20.62 -9.94
N GLU A 162 9.57 -21.39 -8.90
CA GLU A 162 8.57 -22.04 -8.04
C GLU A 162 8.74 -21.55 -6.58
N LEU A 163 7.62 -21.37 -5.89
CA LEU A 163 7.60 -20.96 -4.48
C LEU A 163 8.12 -22.08 -3.58
N VAL A 164 9.11 -21.77 -2.75
CA VAL A 164 9.62 -22.68 -1.72
C VAL A 164 8.66 -22.72 -0.54
N LYS A 165 8.21 -23.94 -0.19
CA LYS A 165 7.31 -24.16 0.94
C LYS A 165 8.11 -24.34 2.23
N PHE A 166 7.94 -23.41 3.16
CA PHE A 166 8.51 -23.55 4.51
C PHE A 166 7.58 -24.39 5.38
N PRO A 167 8.05 -25.50 5.99
CA PRO A 167 7.30 -26.15 7.06
C PRO A 167 7.30 -25.22 8.27
N TYR A 168 6.13 -24.69 8.63
CA TYR A 168 5.93 -23.94 9.88
C TYR A 168 5.61 -24.94 10.99
N GLN A 169 6.33 -24.88 12.11
CA GLN A 169 5.92 -25.63 13.31
C GLN A 169 4.78 -24.87 14.00
N THR A 170 3.54 -25.17 13.63
CA THR A 170 2.33 -24.60 14.24
C THR A 170 1.98 -25.19 15.62
N SER A 171 2.83 -26.03 16.21
CA SER A 171 2.44 -26.90 17.32
C SER A 171 2.60 -26.33 18.75
N THR A 172 2.92 -25.05 18.95
CA THR A 172 3.18 -24.53 20.32
C THR A 172 2.51 -23.21 20.72
N ILE A 173 1.59 -22.65 19.93
CA ILE A 173 0.88 -21.42 20.33
C ILE A 173 -0.63 -21.66 20.41
N THR A 174 -1.08 -22.14 21.57
CA THR A 174 -2.49 -22.12 22.01
C THR A 174 -2.90 -20.70 22.42
N PHE A 175 -2.93 -19.74 21.48
CA PHE A 175 -3.59 -18.45 21.67
C PHE A 175 -4.48 -18.11 20.47
N PRO A 176 -5.81 -17.95 20.66
CA PRO A 176 -6.76 -17.81 19.55
C PRO A 176 -6.80 -16.40 18.92
N ARG A 177 -5.74 -15.60 18.98
CA ARG A 177 -5.75 -14.21 18.47
C ARG A 177 -4.55 -13.74 17.65
N ALA A 178 -3.47 -14.51 17.53
CA ALA A 178 -2.38 -14.18 16.61
C ALA A 178 -2.57 -14.97 15.31
N LYS A 179 -3.32 -14.41 14.35
CA LYS A 179 -3.32 -14.92 12.98
C LYS A 179 -1.86 -14.94 12.48
N THR A 180 -1.39 -16.14 12.17
CA THR A 180 -0.17 -16.51 11.43
C THR A 180 0.44 -15.38 10.59
N ALA A 181 1.33 -14.58 11.16
CA ALA A 181 2.19 -13.70 10.37
C ALA A 181 3.21 -14.58 9.63
N LYS A 182 3.27 -14.47 8.29
CA LYS A 182 4.35 -15.11 7.51
C LYS A 182 5.70 -14.59 8.05
N PRO A 183 6.72 -15.45 8.26
CA PRO A 183 8.00 -14.98 8.77
C PRO A 183 8.68 -14.08 7.73
N ILE A 184 9.35 -13.06 8.24
CA ILE A 184 10.22 -12.19 7.46
C ILE A 184 11.50 -12.97 7.14
N LEU A 185 11.90 -12.92 5.87
CA LEU A 185 13.13 -13.49 5.35
C LEU A 185 14.18 -12.38 5.31
N TYR A 186 15.22 -12.48 6.15
CA TYR A 186 16.24 -11.43 6.28
C TYR A 186 17.29 -11.49 5.18
N GLN A 187 17.82 -12.68 4.91
CA GLN A 187 18.89 -12.87 3.95
C GLN A 187 18.93 -14.33 3.48
N LEU A 188 19.14 -14.54 2.18
CA LEU A 188 19.48 -15.83 1.61
C LEU A 188 20.99 -15.90 1.32
N SER A 189 21.56 -17.08 1.40
CA SER A 189 22.90 -17.38 0.87
C SER A 189 22.86 -18.70 0.13
N MET A 190 23.41 -18.75 -1.08
CA MET A 190 23.47 -19.96 -1.88
C MET A 190 24.93 -20.36 -2.11
N GLY A 191 25.31 -21.53 -1.61
CA GLY A 191 26.59 -22.16 -1.89
C GLY A 191 26.47 -23.17 -3.04
N LYS A 192 27.59 -23.78 -3.40
CA LYS A 192 27.60 -24.84 -4.43
C LYS A 192 26.77 -26.06 -4.03
N PHE A 193 26.78 -26.41 -2.75
CA PHE A 193 26.21 -27.66 -2.23
C PHE A 193 25.04 -27.49 -1.28
N HIS A 194 24.82 -26.29 -0.73
CA HIS A 194 23.74 -26.06 0.22
C HIS A 194 23.31 -24.59 0.17
N THR A 195 22.11 -24.34 0.66
CA THR A 195 21.47 -23.03 0.74
C THR A 195 21.05 -22.76 2.17
N ALA A 196 21.15 -21.51 2.59
CA ALA A 196 20.82 -21.04 3.91
C ALA A 196 19.92 -19.81 3.85
N ILE A 197 18.96 -19.73 4.76
CA ILE A 197 18.11 -18.56 4.92
C ILE A 197 17.98 -18.17 6.38
N ALA A 198 18.12 -16.88 6.66
CA ALA A 198 17.84 -16.26 7.95
C ALA A 198 16.37 -15.80 8.00
N THR A 199 15.65 -16.13 9.06
CA THR A 199 14.21 -15.84 9.20
C THR A 199 13.87 -15.27 10.57
N SER A 200 12.75 -14.54 10.66
CA SER A 200 12.23 -13.97 11.90
C SER A 200 11.42 -14.97 12.76
N GLU A 201 11.43 -16.26 12.43
CA GLU A 201 10.66 -17.28 13.14
C GLU A 201 11.22 -17.50 14.55
N ALA A 202 10.35 -17.39 15.56
CA ALA A 202 10.74 -17.56 16.96
C ALA A 202 11.26 -18.98 17.21
N GLY A 203 12.50 -19.10 17.69
CA GLY A 203 13.16 -20.38 18.00
C GLY A 203 13.92 -21.03 16.82
N PHE A 204 13.59 -20.69 15.57
CA PHE A 204 14.20 -21.29 14.37
C PHE A 204 14.64 -20.24 13.36
N THR A 205 15.69 -19.53 13.73
CA THR A 205 16.08 -18.29 13.04
C THR A 205 16.94 -18.52 11.80
N ALA A 206 17.45 -19.74 11.59
CA ALA A 206 18.14 -20.14 10.36
C ALA A 206 17.62 -21.49 9.86
N LYS A 207 17.40 -21.60 8.54
CA LYS A 207 17.05 -22.88 7.88
C LYS A 207 18.08 -23.22 6.80
N LEU A 208 18.49 -24.50 6.75
CA LEU A 208 19.47 -25.05 5.81
C LEU A 208 18.88 -26.21 5.01
N TRP A 209 19.31 -26.35 3.76
CA TRP A 209 19.01 -27.49 2.89
C TRP A 209 20.07 -27.66 1.81
N GLY A 210 20.11 -28.82 1.17
CA GLY A 210 21.09 -29.21 0.15
C GLY A 210 21.79 -30.52 0.47
N PHE A 211 23.00 -30.66 -0.07
CA PHE A 211 23.89 -31.78 0.20
C PHE A 211 24.57 -31.64 1.57
N GLY A 212 24.47 -32.66 2.41
CA GLY A 212 24.81 -32.61 3.83
C GLY A 212 26.12 -33.25 4.26
N THR A 213 26.85 -33.88 3.33
CA THR A 213 28.16 -34.47 3.62
C THR A 213 29.09 -33.44 4.28
N ASN A 214 29.98 -33.88 5.16
CA ASN A 214 30.89 -33.02 5.91
C ASN A 214 30.21 -32.10 6.95
N GLY A 215 28.97 -32.38 7.35
CA GLY A 215 28.30 -31.71 8.49
C GLY A 215 27.83 -30.28 8.24
N ARG A 216 27.83 -29.82 6.98
CA ARG A 216 27.49 -28.43 6.59
C ARG A 216 26.02 -28.03 6.81
N LEU A 217 25.15 -28.97 7.15
CA LEU A 217 23.72 -28.69 7.39
C LEU A 217 23.36 -28.63 8.88
N GLY A 218 24.33 -28.81 9.78
CA GLY A 218 24.03 -28.88 11.20
C GLY A 218 23.47 -30.24 11.64
N SER A 219 23.63 -31.28 10.80
CA SER A 219 23.17 -32.65 11.05
C SER A 219 24.09 -33.66 10.35
N ASP A 220 23.96 -34.93 10.71
CA ASP A 220 24.64 -36.07 10.09
C ASP A 220 23.94 -36.58 8.80
N LEU A 221 22.84 -35.92 8.40
CA LEU A 221 22.10 -36.25 7.20
C LEU A 221 22.94 -36.04 5.94
N LYS A 222 22.90 -37.01 5.02
CA LYS A 222 23.62 -36.93 3.74
C LYS A 222 23.06 -35.85 2.81
N MET A 223 21.77 -35.56 2.91
CA MET A 223 21.07 -34.56 2.11
C MET A 223 19.79 -34.12 2.81
N GLN A 224 19.33 -32.93 2.48
CA GLN A 224 18.11 -32.32 2.99
C GLN A 224 17.45 -31.59 1.83
N LEU A 225 16.29 -32.06 1.36
CA LEU A 225 15.63 -31.45 0.20
C LEU A 225 14.88 -30.17 0.55
N ARG A 226 14.20 -30.14 1.70
CA ARG A 226 13.38 -29.01 2.16
C ARG A 226 14.11 -28.17 3.21
N PRO A 227 13.85 -26.85 3.31
CA PRO A 227 14.41 -26.02 4.38
C PRO A 227 14.13 -26.62 5.76
N ALA A 228 15.19 -26.98 6.49
CA ALA A 228 15.12 -27.50 7.85
C ALA A 228 15.76 -26.53 8.83
N PRO A 229 15.18 -26.32 10.02
CA PRO A 229 15.72 -25.40 10.98
C PRO A 229 16.99 -25.92 11.66
N VAL A 230 17.91 -25.01 11.97
CA VAL A 230 19.15 -25.31 12.71
C VAL A 230 18.94 -25.05 14.20
N SER A 231 19.14 -26.07 15.03
CA SER A 231 19.03 -25.97 16.49
C SER A 231 20.35 -25.56 17.17
N GLY A 232 20.27 -25.00 18.37
CA GLY A 232 21.45 -24.76 19.23
C GLY A 232 22.05 -23.36 19.14
N ILE A 233 21.31 -22.37 18.61
CA ILE A 233 21.75 -20.98 18.52
C ILE A 233 20.91 -20.12 19.48
N PRO A 234 21.52 -19.41 20.45
CA PRO A 234 20.80 -18.71 21.51
C PRO A 234 20.20 -17.35 21.09
N GLY A 235 20.04 -17.08 19.79
CA GLY A 235 19.54 -15.80 19.30
C GLY A 235 19.12 -15.80 17.83
N ASN A 236 18.63 -14.64 17.38
CA ASN A 236 18.17 -14.46 16.01
C ASN A 236 19.36 -14.37 15.05
N VAL A 237 19.47 -15.32 14.12
CA VAL A 237 20.41 -15.25 13.01
C VAL A 237 19.92 -14.18 12.03
N VAL A 238 20.78 -13.22 11.71
CA VAL A 238 20.49 -12.12 10.78
C VAL A 238 21.30 -12.23 9.50
N PHE A 239 22.45 -12.92 9.55
CA PHE A 239 23.35 -13.07 8.41
C PHE A 239 23.88 -14.49 8.30
N THR A 240 24.01 -14.98 7.07
CA THR A 240 24.58 -16.30 6.77
C THR A 240 25.67 -16.18 5.71
N ALA A 241 26.70 -17.02 5.79
CA ALA A 241 27.68 -17.19 4.72
C ALA A 241 28.01 -18.68 4.54
N LEU A 242 28.15 -19.09 3.28
CA LEU A 242 28.29 -20.51 2.94
C LEU A 242 29.59 -20.74 2.19
N GLY A 243 30.44 -21.59 2.76
CA GLY A 243 31.61 -22.12 2.09
C GLY A 243 31.27 -23.37 1.30
N ARG A 244 32.30 -24.02 0.75
CA ARG A 244 32.07 -25.31 0.06
C ARG A 244 31.53 -26.35 1.04
N ASP A 245 32.23 -26.57 2.15
CA ASP A 245 31.98 -27.66 3.11
C ASP A 245 31.71 -27.18 4.54
N HIS A 246 31.42 -25.89 4.73
CA HIS A 246 31.13 -25.29 6.03
C HIS A 246 30.15 -24.13 5.91
N THR A 247 29.54 -23.77 7.04
CA THR A 247 28.53 -22.72 7.15
C THR A 247 28.85 -21.80 8.30
N VAL A 248 28.62 -20.50 8.10
CA VAL A 248 28.82 -19.43 9.07
C VAL A 248 27.48 -18.75 9.30
N LEU A 249 27.10 -18.61 10.57
CA LEU A 249 25.86 -17.98 11.02
C LEU A 249 26.19 -16.86 11.98
N ILE A 250 25.62 -15.67 11.77
CA ILE A 250 25.84 -14.50 12.62
C ILE A 250 24.52 -14.09 13.26
N THR A 251 24.53 -13.97 14.59
CA THR A 251 23.35 -13.54 15.35
C THR A 251 23.21 -12.01 15.33
N ALA A 252 22.02 -11.49 15.66
CA ALA A 252 21.76 -10.06 15.80
C ALA A 252 22.68 -9.35 16.82
N LYS A 253 23.27 -10.12 17.76
CA LYS A 253 24.27 -9.62 18.72
C LYS A 253 25.70 -9.54 18.13
N GLY A 254 25.89 -9.97 16.89
CA GLY A 254 27.19 -10.05 16.21
C GLY A 254 28.02 -11.27 16.61
N GLU A 255 27.42 -12.31 17.20
CA GLU A 255 28.13 -13.54 17.54
C GLU A 255 28.21 -14.48 16.34
N VAL A 256 29.39 -15.08 16.11
CA VAL A 256 29.65 -15.98 14.98
C VAL A 256 29.59 -17.44 15.42
N TYR A 257 28.77 -18.23 14.75
CA TYR A 257 28.66 -19.68 14.89
C TYR A 257 29.09 -20.36 13.58
N THR A 258 29.90 -21.39 13.68
CA THR A 258 30.39 -22.15 12.52
C THR A 258 30.12 -23.64 12.69
N LEU A 259 29.86 -24.32 11.57
CA LEU A 259 29.62 -25.76 11.49
C LEU A 259 30.13 -26.32 10.16
N GLY A 260 30.39 -27.64 10.11
CA GLY A 260 30.90 -28.34 8.93
C GLY A 260 32.34 -28.87 9.08
N ASN A 261 33.07 -28.93 7.97
CA ASN A 261 34.46 -29.44 7.94
C ASN A 261 35.45 -28.41 8.51
N ASN A 262 36.42 -28.86 9.30
CA ASN A 262 37.51 -28.03 9.85
C ASN A 262 38.92 -28.48 9.47
N LYS A 263 39.09 -29.30 8.42
CA LYS A 263 40.41 -29.81 7.97
C LYS A 263 41.46 -28.72 7.79
N TYR A 264 41.04 -27.53 7.37
CA TYR A 264 41.87 -26.39 7.05
C TYR A 264 41.72 -25.24 8.05
N GLY A 265 41.12 -25.47 9.22
CA GLY A 265 40.88 -24.41 10.21
C GLY A 265 39.80 -23.41 9.81
N GLN A 266 38.97 -23.72 8.80
CA GLN A 266 37.95 -22.81 8.27
C GLN A 266 36.79 -22.52 9.24
N LEU A 267 36.68 -23.25 10.36
CA LEU A 267 35.67 -22.98 11.40
C LEU A 267 36.12 -21.94 12.44
N GLY A 268 37.40 -21.57 12.48
CA GLY A 268 37.89 -20.52 13.38
C GLY A 268 38.24 -20.98 14.80
N TYR A 269 38.39 -22.30 15.01
CA TYR A 269 38.95 -22.87 16.22
C TYR A 269 39.66 -24.20 15.89
N THR A 270 40.48 -24.69 16.81
CA THR A 270 41.03 -26.05 16.74
C THR A 270 39.93 -27.05 17.11
N SER A 271 39.72 -28.06 16.25
CA SER A 271 38.80 -29.17 16.54
C SER A 271 39.61 -30.40 16.93
N GLU A 272 39.05 -31.25 17.79
CA GLU A 272 39.68 -32.51 18.18
C GLU A 272 39.78 -33.42 16.95
N VAL A 273 40.99 -33.82 16.59
CA VAL A 273 41.22 -34.71 15.45
C VAL A 273 40.73 -36.11 15.83
N PRO A 274 39.79 -36.71 15.09
CA PRO A 274 39.37 -38.08 15.35
C PRO A 274 40.56 -39.03 15.25
N LYS A 275 40.71 -39.95 16.21
CA LYS A 275 41.83 -40.92 16.27
C LYS A 275 41.94 -41.83 15.02
N ASN A 276 40.91 -41.85 14.17
CA ASN A 276 40.80 -42.72 13.00
C ASN A 276 41.21 -42.05 11.67
N GLY A 277 41.84 -40.87 11.71
CA GLY A 277 42.28 -40.17 10.48
C GLY A 277 41.14 -39.59 9.63
N GLN A 278 39.92 -39.53 10.16
CA GLN A 278 38.79 -38.84 9.53
C GLN A 278 38.94 -37.32 9.64
N ASP A 279 38.39 -36.58 8.68
CA ASP A 279 38.38 -35.12 8.71
C ASP A 279 37.64 -34.62 9.98
N PRO A 280 38.11 -33.57 10.65
CA PRO A 280 37.47 -33.02 11.84
C PRO A 280 36.18 -32.29 11.44
N ILE A 281 35.02 -32.90 11.71
CA ILE A 281 33.70 -32.37 11.36
C ILE A 281 32.96 -31.92 12.62
N GLN A 282 32.39 -30.72 12.58
CA GLN A 282 31.51 -30.18 13.60
C GLN A 282 30.06 -30.20 13.10
N TYR A 283 29.24 -31.10 13.65
CA TYR A 283 27.84 -31.24 13.25
C TYR A 283 26.89 -30.25 13.91
N SER A 284 27.19 -29.72 15.10
CA SER A 284 26.34 -28.73 15.76
C SER A 284 26.96 -27.33 15.71
N PRO A 285 26.17 -26.24 15.58
CA PRO A 285 26.70 -24.88 15.57
C PRO A 285 27.57 -24.60 16.80
N LYS A 286 28.81 -24.19 16.59
CA LYS A 286 29.74 -23.86 17.68
C LYS A 286 30.21 -22.42 17.56
N ARG A 287 30.15 -21.69 18.67
CA ARG A 287 30.55 -20.28 18.73
C ARG A 287 32.06 -20.14 18.55
N VAL A 288 32.46 -19.14 17.76
CA VAL A 288 33.87 -18.74 17.61
C VAL A 288 34.21 -17.71 18.69
N VAL A 289 34.99 -18.12 19.70
CA VAL A 289 35.22 -17.33 20.95
C VAL A 289 36.65 -16.77 21.06
N LEU A 290 37.50 -16.90 20.04
CA LEU A 290 38.88 -16.42 20.11
C LEU A 290 38.97 -14.87 20.07
N THR A 291 39.77 -14.31 19.17
CA THR A 291 40.02 -12.87 19.01
C THR A 291 38.76 -12.03 18.76
N ILE A 292 37.65 -12.65 18.34
CA ILE A 292 36.40 -11.97 17.97
C ILE A 292 35.28 -12.07 19.01
N ALA A 293 35.49 -12.71 20.17
CA ALA A 293 34.41 -12.98 21.13
C ALA A 293 33.65 -11.73 21.64
N LYS A 294 34.36 -10.60 21.76
CA LYS A 294 33.83 -9.33 22.29
C LYS A 294 33.49 -8.33 21.17
N LEU A 295 33.66 -8.70 19.91
CA LEU A 295 33.42 -7.84 18.77
C LEU A 295 32.05 -8.13 18.17
N ALA A 296 31.34 -7.07 17.78
CA ALA A 296 30.10 -7.20 17.00
C ALA A 296 30.47 -7.41 15.53
N ILE A 297 30.41 -8.65 15.07
CA ILE A 297 30.64 -8.99 13.66
C ILE A 297 29.38 -8.60 12.86
N VAL A 298 29.59 -7.88 11.75
CA VAL A 298 28.51 -7.35 10.90
C VAL A 298 28.25 -8.25 9.70
N GLY A 299 29.30 -8.90 9.17
CA GLY A 299 29.19 -9.76 8.00
C GLY A 299 30.31 -10.77 7.88
N ALA A 300 30.12 -11.72 6.97
CA ALA A 300 31.08 -12.76 6.66
C ALA A 300 31.05 -13.17 5.19
N ALA A 301 32.14 -13.77 4.73
CA ALA A 301 32.21 -14.51 3.48
C ALA A 301 32.98 -15.80 3.70
N ALA A 302 32.60 -16.85 2.99
CA ALA A 302 33.16 -18.19 3.15
C ALA A 302 33.47 -18.79 1.78
N SER A 303 34.62 -19.46 1.66
CA SER A 303 35.08 -20.12 0.43
C SER A 303 35.22 -21.63 0.63
N LYS A 304 35.94 -22.33 -0.25
CA LYS A 304 36.34 -23.71 0.00
C LYS A 304 37.30 -23.86 1.18
N TRP A 305 38.24 -22.93 1.33
CA TRP A 305 39.43 -23.11 2.16
C TRP A 305 39.49 -22.19 3.39
N HIS A 306 38.75 -21.08 3.35
CA HIS A 306 38.85 -20.04 4.36
C HIS A 306 37.54 -19.33 4.60
N THR A 307 37.53 -18.63 5.74
CA THR A 307 36.43 -17.81 6.20
C THR A 307 36.95 -16.43 6.52
N VAL A 308 36.12 -15.44 6.19
CA VAL A 308 36.37 -14.03 6.39
C VAL A 308 35.21 -13.49 7.21
N VAL A 309 35.51 -12.81 8.30
CA VAL A 309 34.52 -12.13 9.13
C VAL A 309 34.98 -10.69 9.34
N HIS A 310 34.05 -9.75 9.40
CA HIS A 310 34.40 -8.35 9.57
C HIS A 310 33.48 -7.61 10.55
N THR A 311 34.06 -6.66 11.26
CA THR A 311 33.32 -5.58 11.92
C THR A 311 33.12 -4.44 10.91
N GLU A 312 32.62 -3.28 11.36
CA GLU A 312 32.59 -2.09 10.50
C GLU A 312 33.98 -1.63 10.04
N LYS A 313 35.06 -1.94 10.76
CA LYS A 313 36.41 -1.36 10.51
C LYS A 313 37.52 -2.40 10.40
N GLU A 314 37.32 -3.59 10.94
CA GLU A 314 38.37 -4.60 11.07
C GLU A 314 37.99 -5.87 10.31
N LEU A 315 38.96 -6.44 9.60
CA LEU A 315 38.82 -7.67 8.85
C LEU A 315 39.58 -8.79 9.56
N PHE A 316 38.95 -9.95 9.74
CA PHE A 316 39.54 -11.14 10.31
C PHE A 316 39.43 -12.31 9.33
N THR A 317 40.53 -13.01 9.10
CA THR A 317 40.60 -14.15 8.18
C THR A 317 41.23 -15.36 8.85
N PHE A 318 40.71 -16.55 8.54
CA PHE A 318 41.17 -17.84 9.06
C PHE A 318 40.87 -18.95 8.06
N GLY A 319 41.68 -20.01 8.07
CA GLY A 319 41.66 -21.06 7.04
C GLY A 319 43.04 -21.34 6.45
N PHE A 320 43.07 -21.99 5.29
CA PHE A 320 44.32 -22.27 4.56
C PHE A 320 44.79 -21.06 3.74
N ASN A 321 46.09 -20.73 3.79
CA ASN A 321 46.64 -19.51 3.16
C ASN A 321 47.39 -19.73 1.83
N TYR A 322 46.70 -19.47 0.72
CA TYR A 322 47.28 -19.25 -0.62
C TYR A 322 47.52 -17.77 -0.95
N GLY A 323 47.46 -16.88 0.06
CA GLY A 323 47.65 -15.44 -0.08
C GLY A 323 46.35 -14.64 -0.10
N GLN A 324 45.21 -15.31 -0.05
CA GLN A 324 43.88 -14.71 0.03
C GLN A 324 43.48 -14.28 1.45
N LEU A 325 44.24 -14.67 2.47
CA LEU A 325 44.00 -14.25 3.85
C LEU A 325 44.51 -12.83 4.17
N GLY A 326 45.35 -12.25 3.30
CA GLY A 326 45.85 -10.88 3.45
C GLY A 326 47.09 -10.71 4.33
N TYR A 327 47.81 -11.80 4.65
CA TYR A 327 49.10 -11.75 5.34
C TYR A 327 50.10 -12.79 4.79
N GLU A 328 51.39 -12.45 4.88
CA GLU A 328 52.51 -13.19 4.32
C GLU A 328 52.93 -14.38 5.20
N ARG A 329 52.22 -15.51 5.07
CA ARG A 329 52.64 -16.83 5.59
C ARG A 329 52.20 -17.92 4.63
N LYS A 330 53.08 -18.33 3.71
CA LYS A 330 52.73 -19.25 2.61
C LYS A 330 52.45 -20.65 3.12
N GLY A 331 51.30 -21.23 2.76
CA GLY A 331 50.97 -22.64 3.01
C GLY A 331 50.58 -22.98 4.45
N ASP A 332 50.53 -22.00 5.35
CA ASP A 332 50.13 -22.19 6.73
C ASP A 332 48.60 -22.27 6.87
N ILE A 333 48.15 -23.10 7.83
CA ILE A 333 46.75 -23.13 8.29
C ILE A 333 46.60 -22.17 9.46
N GLN A 334 45.69 -21.20 9.32
CA GLN A 334 45.30 -20.31 10.39
C GLN A 334 44.01 -20.84 11.06
N PHE A 335 44.13 -21.53 12.19
CA PHE A 335 42.97 -22.14 12.87
C PHE A 335 42.04 -21.12 13.55
N GLY A 336 42.55 -19.99 14.02
CA GLY A 336 41.76 -18.99 14.73
C GLY A 336 41.68 -17.65 13.97
N PRO A 337 40.65 -16.82 14.16
CA PRO A 337 40.51 -15.56 13.45
C PRO A 337 41.71 -14.65 13.67
N ARG A 338 42.34 -14.20 12.58
CA ARG A 338 43.48 -13.30 12.63
C ARG A 338 43.14 -11.99 11.93
N LYS A 339 43.42 -10.87 12.61
CA LYS A 339 43.22 -9.53 12.06
C LYS A 339 44.16 -9.28 10.88
N VAL A 340 43.61 -8.76 9.78
CA VAL A 340 44.36 -8.33 8.60
C VAL A 340 44.79 -6.89 8.78
N ALA A 341 46.10 -6.65 8.90
CA ALA A 341 46.66 -5.31 9.11
C ALA A 341 46.67 -4.45 7.83
N SER A 342 46.70 -5.09 6.67
CA SER A 342 46.91 -4.45 5.36
C SER A 342 45.64 -3.82 4.75
N ILE A 343 44.55 -3.69 5.51
CA ILE A 343 43.30 -3.11 4.99
C ILE A 343 43.36 -1.57 5.03
N PRO A 344 42.93 -0.87 3.97
CA PRO A 344 42.86 0.59 3.98
C PRO A 344 41.94 1.14 5.09
N ALA A 345 42.20 2.38 5.52
CA ALA A 345 41.34 3.05 6.49
C ALA A 345 39.97 3.36 5.87
N GLY A 346 38.89 3.02 6.58
CA GLY A 346 37.51 3.23 6.15
C GLY A 346 36.56 2.21 6.77
N LYS A 347 35.26 2.33 6.49
CA LYS A 347 34.29 1.31 6.88
C LYS A 347 34.23 0.21 5.81
N ILE A 348 34.11 -1.05 6.23
CA ILE A 348 33.91 -2.20 5.36
C ILE A 348 32.40 -2.37 5.16
N LEU A 349 31.93 -2.23 3.92
CA LEU A 349 30.52 -2.36 3.57
C LEU A 349 30.16 -3.81 3.25
N GLN A 350 31.01 -4.51 2.50
CA GLN A 350 30.78 -5.89 2.09
C GLN A 350 32.09 -6.63 1.88
N VAL A 351 32.09 -7.94 2.13
CA VAL A 351 33.21 -8.84 1.83
C VAL A 351 32.73 -10.01 0.96
N GLN A 352 33.60 -10.49 0.08
CA GLN A 352 33.37 -11.68 -0.76
C GLN A 352 34.64 -12.52 -0.82
N ALA A 353 34.50 -13.84 -0.83
CA ALA A 353 35.62 -14.77 -0.80
C ALA A 353 35.51 -15.77 -1.95
N SER A 354 36.56 -15.85 -2.77
CA SER A 354 36.79 -16.95 -3.71
C SER A 354 37.81 -17.93 -3.13
N ASP A 355 38.10 -19.02 -3.86
CA ASP A 355 39.12 -19.98 -3.43
C ASP A 355 40.54 -19.39 -3.49
N VAL A 356 40.75 -18.30 -4.24
CA VAL A 356 42.07 -17.70 -4.51
C VAL A 356 42.21 -16.25 -4.05
N ALA A 357 41.12 -15.54 -3.78
CA ALA A 357 41.13 -14.13 -3.47
C ALA A 357 40.02 -13.73 -2.49
N THR A 358 40.25 -12.66 -1.73
CA THR A 358 39.24 -12.03 -0.87
C THR A 358 39.05 -10.59 -1.32
N ALA A 359 37.81 -10.21 -1.63
CA ALA A 359 37.45 -8.85 -2.03
C ALA A 359 36.69 -8.13 -0.92
N CYS A 360 37.01 -6.86 -0.70
CA CYS A 360 36.38 -5.98 0.28
C CYS A 360 35.92 -4.69 -0.40
N LEU A 361 34.65 -4.35 -0.21
CA LEU A 361 34.08 -3.07 -0.62
C LEU A 361 34.16 -2.09 0.55
N MET A 362 34.85 -0.97 0.34
CA MET A 362 35.07 0.06 1.34
C MET A 362 34.08 1.23 1.17
N SER A 363 33.79 1.94 2.26
CA SER A 363 33.00 3.19 2.24
C SER A 363 33.70 4.34 1.49
N SER A 364 34.99 4.20 1.21
CA SER A 364 35.76 5.11 0.35
C SER A 364 35.50 4.92 -1.14
N ASN A 365 34.54 4.05 -1.52
CA ASN A 365 34.25 3.62 -2.89
C ASN A 365 35.36 2.76 -3.53
N ASP A 366 36.37 2.35 -2.77
CA ASP A 366 37.43 1.44 -3.23
C ASP A 366 37.00 -0.02 -3.11
N VAL A 367 37.31 -0.84 -4.13
CA VAL A 367 37.28 -2.31 -4.03
C VAL A 367 38.70 -2.82 -3.87
N VAL A 368 38.99 -3.42 -2.72
CA VAL A 368 40.30 -3.93 -2.33
C VAL A 368 40.31 -5.45 -2.47
N ILE A 369 41.32 -6.01 -3.13
CA ILE A 369 41.46 -7.45 -3.30
C ILE A 369 42.78 -7.95 -2.76
N PHE A 370 42.69 -8.97 -1.89
CA PHE A 370 43.81 -9.75 -1.40
C PHE A 370 44.03 -10.96 -2.32
N TYR A 371 45.17 -11.01 -2.99
CA TYR A 371 45.55 -12.06 -3.94
C TYR A 371 47.07 -12.23 -3.96
N LYS A 372 47.56 -13.48 -3.97
CA LYS A 372 48.99 -13.81 -3.98
C LYS A 372 49.82 -13.06 -2.93
N TYR A 373 49.30 -12.97 -1.70
CA TYR A 373 49.95 -12.35 -0.52
C TYR A 373 50.12 -10.82 -0.61
N ALA A 374 49.57 -10.19 -1.64
CA ALA A 374 49.51 -8.74 -1.77
C ALA A 374 48.05 -8.28 -1.80
N TYR A 375 47.83 -6.99 -1.56
CA TYR A 375 46.54 -6.36 -1.86
C TYR A 375 46.72 -5.28 -2.92
N HIS A 376 45.69 -5.10 -3.75
CA HIS A 376 45.63 -4.02 -4.71
C HIS A 376 44.21 -3.48 -4.79
N LYS A 377 44.08 -2.22 -5.22
CA LYS A 377 42.79 -1.59 -5.51
C LYS A 377 42.42 -1.89 -6.95
N VAL A 378 41.17 -2.29 -7.18
CA VAL A 378 40.64 -2.48 -8.52
C VAL A 378 40.21 -1.13 -9.07
N SER A 379 40.71 -0.78 -10.27
CA SER A 379 40.30 0.44 -10.97
C SER A 379 39.14 0.14 -11.92
N PHE A 380 38.10 0.97 -11.87
CA PHE A 380 36.88 0.83 -12.67
C PHE A 380 36.69 2.07 -13.56
N SER A 381 36.17 1.86 -14.77
CA SER A 381 35.63 2.96 -15.57
C SER A 381 34.20 3.25 -15.09
N LEU A 382 34.04 4.27 -14.26
CA LEU A 382 32.74 4.68 -13.73
C LEU A 382 31.94 5.56 -14.71
N PHE A 383 32.52 5.92 -15.86
CA PHE A 383 31.88 6.75 -16.87
C PHE A 383 31.20 5.90 -17.95
N PRO A 384 29.90 6.12 -18.23
CA PRO A 384 29.19 5.36 -19.26
C PRO A 384 29.74 5.63 -20.67
N TYR A 385 30.29 6.83 -20.91
CA TYR A 385 30.79 7.26 -22.21
C TYR A 385 32.28 7.01 -22.42
N PRO A 386 32.73 6.84 -23.69
CA PRO A 386 34.15 6.83 -24.03
C PRO A 386 34.85 8.12 -23.59
N GLU A 387 36.14 8.06 -23.26
CA GLU A 387 36.93 9.20 -22.75
C GLU A 387 36.92 10.44 -23.66
N TRP A 388 36.65 10.31 -24.97
CA TRP A 388 36.58 11.47 -25.88
C TRP A 388 35.25 12.26 -25.77
N PHE A 389 34.21 11.67 -25.18
CA PHE A 389 32.89 12.29 -25.00
C PHE A 389 32.86 13.24 -23.79
N SER A 390 33.86 13.18 -22.89
CA SER A 390 33.94 14.03 -21.69
C SER A 390 34.39 15.47 -21.97
N THR A 391 34.50 15.88 -23.24
CA THR A 391 34.91 17.23 -23.64
C THR A 391 33.76 18.25 -23.62
N LEU A 392 32.51 17.80 -23.43
CA LEU A 392 31.36 18.67 -23.20
C LEU A 392 31.09 18.78 -21.69
N ASN A 393 31.57 19.88 -21.10
CA ASN A 393 31.50 20.23 -19.67
C ASN A 393 30.09 20.09 -19.06
N LEU A 394 29.89 19.12 -18.17
CA LEU A 394 28.80 19.10 -17.18
C LEU A 394 29.33 18.61 -15.81
N PRO A 395 30.05 19.45 -15.04
CA PRO A 395 30.77 19.03 -13.84
C PRO A 395 29.87 18.55 -12.68
N ASN A 396 28.61 19.02 -12.62
CA ASN A 396 27.73 18.78 -11.46
C ASN A 396 26.88 17.51 -11.55
N VAL A 397 26.77 16.87 -12.72
CA VAL A 397 26.03 15.60 -12.91
C VAL A 397 26.93 14.37 -12.72
N LEU A 398 28.25 14.56 -12.73
CA LEU A 398 29.26 13.50 -12.89
C LEU A 398 29.87 12.95 -11.59
N SER A 399 29.44 13.42 -10.40
CA SER A 399 30.10 13.10 -9.12
C SER A 399 29.42 12.00 -8.28
N GLY A 400 28.35 11.36 -8.79
CA GLY A 400 27.50 10.44 -8.00
C GLY A 400 27.69 8.94 -8.22
N ASN A 401 28.37 8.50 -9.29
CA ASN A 401 28.48 7.06 -9.59
C ASN A 401 29.56 6.41 -8.71
N ARG A 402 29.18 5.40 -7.92
CA ARG A 402 30.09 4.69 -6.99
C ARG A 402 29.76 3.20 -6.88
N PRO A 403 30.71 2.33 -6.55
CA PRO A 403 30.42 0.92 -6.25
C PRO A 403 29.43 0.77 -5.09
N ARG A 404 28.37 -0.04 -5.28
CA ARG A 404 27.29 -0.28 -4.32
C ARG A 404 27.28 -1.72 -3.78
N LYS A 405 27.55 -2.71 -4.63
CA LYS A 405 27.52 -4.15 -4.28
C LYS A 405 28.64 -4.90 -4.98
N ILE A 406 29.25 -5.87 -4.28
CA ILE A 406 30.17 -6.85 -4.86
C ILE A 406 29.63 -8.28 -4.69
N VAL A 407 29.86 -9.13 -5.68
CA VAL A 407 29.43 -10.54 -5.66
C VAL A 407 30.57 -11.41 -6.18
N CYS A 408 30.69 -12.63 -5.64
CA CYS A 408 31.64 -13.62 -6.12
C CYS A 408 30.93 -14.94 -6.44
N SER A 409 31.33 -15.58 -7.55
CA SER A 409 30.99 -16.96 -7.87
C SER A 409 32.22 -17.62 -8.47
N GLU A 410 32.68 -18.71 -7.84
CA GLU A 410 33.94 -19.37 -8.16
C GLU A 410 35.11 -18.37 -8.13
N ASN A 411 35.82 -18.15 -9.24
CA ASN A 411 36.95 -17.20 -9.32
C ASN A 411 36.59 -15.89 -10.02
N ARG A 412 35.30 -15.64 -10.24
CA ARG A 412 34.80 -14.41 -10.86
C ARG A 412 34.23 -13.47 -9.81
N PHE A 413 34.55 -12.21 -9.98
CA PHE A 413 34.02 -11.12 -9.17
C PHE A 413 33.17 -10.21 -10.06
N GLY A 414 32.08 -9.75 -9.48
CA GLY A 414 31.19 -8.77 -10.06
C GLY A 414 31.05 -7.58 -9.12
N MET A 415 30.85 -6.41 -9.68
CA MET A 415 30.57 -5.18 -8.96
C MET A 415 29.46 -4.42 -9.68
N MET A 416 28.50 -3.89 -8.92
CA MET A 416 27.47 -3.00 -9.42
C MET A 416 27.66 -1.60 -8.87
N THR A 417 27.44 -0.59 -9.69
CA THR A 417 27.52 0.83 -9.30
C THR A 417 26.16 1.39 -8.86
N SER A 418 26.13 2.59 -8.29
CA SER A 418 24.89 3.30 -7.91
C SER A 418 24.00 3.62 -9.11
N TRP A 419 24.58 3.75 -10.31
CA TRP A 419 23.84 3.92 -11.57
C TRP A 419 23.39 2.59 -12.20
N GLY A 420 23.63 1.45 -11.55
CA GLY A 420 23.20 0.14 -12.02
C GLY A 420 24.11 -0.50 -13.07
N ASP A 421 25.31 0.03 -13.31
CA ASP A 421 26.28 -0.59 -14.22
C ASP A 421 26.95 -1.80 -13.56
N ILE A 422 27.04 -2.92 -14.28
CA ILE A 422 27.65 -4.15 -13.76
C ILE A 422 28.99 -4.40 -14.45
N HIS A 423 30.04 -4.50 -13.63
CA HIS A 423 31.41 -4.80 -14.04
C HIS A 423 31.83 -6.19 -13.54
N VAL A 424 32.54 -6.94 -14.37
CA VAL A 424 32.94 -8.32 -14.08
C VAL A 424 34.42 -8.52 -14.42
N TRP A 425 35.13 -9.25 -13.57
CA TRP A 425 36.52 -9.67 -13.78
C TRP A 425 36.79 -11.03 -13.15
N SER A 426 37.95 -11.59 -13.42
CA SER A 426 38.35 -12.91 -12.92
C SER A 426 39.80 -12.90 -12.43
N TYR A 427 40.07 -13.73 -11.42
CA TYR A 427 41.42 -14.06 -11.01
C TYR A 427 41.74 -15.48 -11.45
N PRO A 428 42.86 -15.72 -12.16
CA PRO A 428 43.24 -17.05 -12.56
C PRO A 428 43.52 -17.94 -11.34
N GLU A 429 43.19 -19.23 -11.45
CA GLU A 429 43.55 -20.21 -10.44
C GLU A 429 45.08 -20.32 -10.33
N ALA A 430 45.58 -20.50 -9.11
CA ALA A 430 46.97 -20.91 -8.94
C ALA A 430 47.09 -22.37 -9.42
N ASP A 431 48.04 -22.65 -10.31
CA ASP A 431 48.20 -23.95 -10.99
C ASP A 431 47.94 -25.15 -10.06
N ALA A 432 47.05 -26.04 -10.52
CA ALA A 432 46.65 -27.29 -9.87
C ALA A 432 47.74 -28.38 -9.86
N GLY A 433 49.02 -27.99 -9.85
CA GLY A 433 50.18 -28.90 -9.89
C GLY A 433 50.72 -29.34 -8.53
N ILE A 434 50.15 -28.85 -7.41
CA ILE A 434 50.54 -29.29 -6.07
C ILE A 434 49.49 -30.28 -5.56
N THR A 435 49.60 -31.52 -6.03
CA THR A 435 48.92 -32.66 -5.42
C THR A 435 49.47 -32.84 -4.00
N LEU A 436 48.58 -32.97 -3.00
CA LEU A 436 48.95 -33.28 -1.62
C LEU A 436 49.80 -34.56 -1.60
N GLY A 437 51.12 -34.44 -1.34
CA GLY A 437 52.03 -35.58 -1.21
C GLY A 437 53.43 -35.39 -1.81
N THR A 438 53.65 -34.43 -2.72
CA THR A 438 54.98 -34.18 -3.30
C THR A 438 55.26 -32.68 -3.37
N LEU A 439 55.81 -32.12 -2.30
CA LEU A 439 56.58 -30.88 -2.40
C LEU A 439 57.95 -31.26 -3.01
N PRO A 440 58.35 -30.74 -4.17
CA PRO A 440 59.72 -30.89 -4.63
C PRO A 440 60.62 -30.13 -3.65
N SER A 441 61.43 -30.86 -2.90
CA SER A 441 62.55 -30.29 -2.15
C SER A 441 63.48 -29.63 -3.16
N ASN A 442 63.63 -28.31 -3.03
CA ASN A 442 64.61 -27.49 -3.73
C ASN A 442 64.51 -27.49 -5.26
N HIS A 443 63.66 -26.64 -5.83
CA HIS A 443 64.05 -25.80 -6.97
C HIS A 443 63.14 -24.57 -7.08
N SER A 444 63.78 -23.42 -7.28
CA SER A 444 63.17 -22.15 -7.68
C SER A 444 62.25 -22.33 -8.89
N ILE A 445 60.94 -22.24 -8.67
CA ILE A 445 59.95 -22.19 -9.76
C ILE A 445 60.24 -20.92 -10.60
N PRO A 446 60.44 -21.01 -11.93
CA PRO A 446 60.72 -19.84 -12.76
C PRO A 446 59.52 -18.87 -12.74
N TYR A 447 59.79 -17.59 -12.53
CA TYR A 447 58.82 -16.47 -12.49
C TYR A 447 58.09 -16.18 -13.83
N ALA A 448 58.04 -17.10 -14.79
CA ALA A 448 57.77 -16.80 -16.20
C ALA A 448 56.36 -17.15 -16.75
N SER A 449 55.37 -17.47 -15.91
CA SER A 449 53.98 -17.64 -16.39
C SER A 449 52.95 -17.15 -15.36
N ILE A 450 53.06 -15.89 -14.94
CA ILE A 450 52.00 -15.26 -14.15
C ILE A 450 50.92 -14.76 -15.11
N THR A 451 49.86 -15.55 -15.30
CA THR A 451 48.62 -15.03 -15.89
C THR A 451 48.12 -13.88 -15.00
N LEU A 452 48.09 -12.68 -15.57
CA LEU A 452 47.63 -11.48 -14.87
C LEU A 452 46.10 -11.54 -14.69
N PRO A 453 45.56 -10.93 -13.62
CA PRO A 453 44.11 -10.79 -13.47
C PRO A 453 43.48 -10.03 -14.63
N ASP A 454 42.25 -10.40 -15.00
CA ASP A 454 41.51 -9.67 -16.02
C ASP A 454 41.18 -8.25 -15.54
N LYS A 455 41.26 -7.26 -16.45
CA LYS A 455 40.69 -5.93 -16.16
C LYS A 455 39.16 -6.00 -16.07
N PRO A 456 38.51 -5.24 -15.16
CA PRO A 456 37.06 -5.15 -15.09
C PRO A 456 36.43 -4.74 -16.42
N LYS A 457 35.46 -5.54 -16.86
CA LYS A 457 34.69 -5.30 -18.10
C LYS A 457 33.24 -5.03 -17.74
N ARG A 458 32.65 -4.04 -18.37
CA ARG A 458 31.23 -3.73 -18.21
C ARG A 458 30.38 -4.69 -19.04
N VAL A 459 29.38 -5.30 -18.41
CA VAL A 459 28.50 -6.33 -19.01
C VAL A 459 27.03 -5.87 -19.05
N TRP A 460 26.65 -4.97 -18.15
CA TRP A 460 25.35 -4.32 -18.13
C TRP A 460 25.55 -2.81 -18.01
N THR A 461 24.81 -2.05 -18.81
CA THR A 461 24.80 -0.58 -18.82
C THR A 461 23.38 -0.08 -18.64
N TYR A 462 23.25 1.07 -18.01
CA TYR A 462 22.02 1.86 -18.04
C TYR A 462 21.51 2.06 -19.47
N GLY A 463 20.25 1.73 -19.72
CA GLY A 463 19.56 1.96 -21.00
C GLY A 463 18.41 2.95 -20.84
N SER A 464 17.44 2.60 -19.98
CA SER A 464 16.34 3.44 -19.53
C SER A 464 16.23 3.33 -18.00
N ASP A 465 15.52 4.27 -17.36
CA ASP A 465 15.39 4.28 -15.89
C ASP A 465 14.80 2.97 -15.33
N ARG A 466 13.84 2.36 -16.04
CA ARG A 466 13.25 1.07 -15.65
C ARG A 466 14.20 -0.12 -15.76
N MET A 467 15.23 -0.02 -16.61
CA MET A 467 16.27 -1.05 -16.79
C MET A 467 17.49 -0.81 -15.88
N HIS A 468 17.43 0.20 -15.02
CA HIS A 468 18.41 0.42 -13.96
C HIS A 468 18.48 -0.82 -13.06
N ALA A 469 19.68 -1.37 -12.87
CA ALA A 469 19.87 -2.54 -12.03
C ALA A 469 19.91 -2.15 -10.55
N ILE A 470 18.99 -2.71 -9.77
CA ILE A 470 18.94 -2.55 -8.31
C ILE A 470 19.77 -3.63 -7.61
N ASP A 471 19.75 -4.85 -8.15
CA ASP A 471 20.46 -5.98 -7.56
C ASP A 471 20.97 -6.96 -8.62
N PHE A 472 22.02 -7.72 -8.29
CA PHE A 472 22.54 -8.76 -9.18
C PHE A 472 23.22 -9.90 -8.42
N ALA A 473 23.34 -11.05 -9.09
CA ALA A 473 24.17 -12.17 -8.65
C ALA A 473 24.83 -12.91 -9.82
N LEU A 474 25.89 -13.67 -9.51
CA LEU A 474 26.65 -14.48 -10.46
C LEU A 474 26.27 -15.95 -10.34
N GLY A 475 26.18 -16.64 -11.47
CA GLY A 475 25.89 -18.08 -11.52
C GLY A 475 27.02 -18.91 -12.14
N GLN A 476 26.66 -20.09 -12.62
CA GLN A 476 27.57 -21.04 -13.28
C GLN A 476 28.13 -20.48 -14.60
N ASN A 477 29.42 -20.72 -14.88
CA ASN A 477 30.08 -20.35 -16.14
C ASN A 477 30.01 -18.85 -16.50
N GLY A 478 29.76 -17.98 -15.50
CA GLY A 478 29.56 -16.55 -15.73
C GLY A 478 28.22 -16.22 -16.38
N SER A 479 27.17 -16.96 -16.04
CA SER A 479 25.80 -16.47 -16.16
C SER A 479 25.51 -15.43 -15.08
N PHE A 480 24.53 -14.58 -15.34
CA PHE A 480 24.14 -13.47 -14.46
C PHE A 480 22.64 -13.51 -14.20
N ILE A 481 22.24 -13.04 -13.02
CA ILE A 481 20.86 -12.66 -12.74
C ILE A 481 20.86 -11.20 -12.30
N VAL A 482 19.94 -10.41 -12.85
CA VAL A 482 19.82 -8.97 -12.60
C VAL A 482 18.37 -8.65 -12.25
N LEU A 483 18.19 -7.84 -11.21
CA LEU A 483 16.93 -7.24 -10.81
C LEU A 483 16.93 -5.77 -11.23
N THR A 484 15.88 -5.34 -11.92
CA THR A 484 15.74 -3.95 -12.36
C THR A 484 14.80 -3.15 -11.45
N ARG A 485 14.85 -1.81 -11.56
CA ARG A 485 13.95 -0.89 -10.84
C ARG A 485 12.47 -1.10 -11.15
N GLY A 486 12.16 -1.57 -12.37
CA GLY A 486 10.82 -2.05 -12.72
C GLY A 486 10.37 -3.34 -12.01
N GLY A 487 11.16 -3.90 -11.08
CA GLY A 487 10.82 -5.12 -10.34
C GLY A 487 10.97 -6.41 -11.14
N HIS A 488 11.62 -6.33 -12.32
CA HIS A 488 11.80 -7.46 -13.23
C HIS A 488 13.14 -8.15 -13.07
N VAL A 489 13.15 -9.46 -13.30
CA VAL A 489 14.35 -10.29 -13.22
C VAL A 489 14.78 -10.76 -14.59
N TYR A 490 16.05 -10.56 -14.92
CA TYR A 490 16.68 -10.98 -16.18
C TYR A 490 17.83 -11.95 -15.91
N ILE A 491 17.93 -12.99 -16.72
CA ILE A 491 19.06 -13.91 -16.74
C ILE A 491 19.91 -13.65 -17.98
N GLY A 492 21.19 -13.37 -17.76
CA GLY A 492 22.21 -13.26 -18.78
C GLY A 492 22.95 -14.58 -18.95
N THR A 493 22.85 -15.20 -20.12
CA THR A 493 23.63 -16.41 -20.43
C THR A 493 24.82 -16.07 -21.31
N ASN A 494 26.01 -16.55 -20.90
CA ASN A 494 27.25 -16.36 -21.65
C ASN A 494 27.59 -17.66 -22.39
N LYS A 495 27.55 -17.65 -23.72
CA LYS A 495 27.84 -18.82 -24.58
C LYS A 495 29.35 -19.09 -24.69
N GLY A 496 30.00 -19.40 -23.57
CA GLY A 496 31.37 -19.90 -23.56
C GLY A 496 32.47 -18.88 -23.88
N ASN A 497 32.16 -17.57 -23.92
CA ASN A 497 33.20 -16.56 -24.04
C ASN A 497 33.67 -16.14 -22.63
N PRO A 498 34.91 -16.44 -22.21
CA PRO A 498 35.41 -16.06 -20.89
C PRO A 498 35.37 -14.54 -20.64
N THR A 499 35.22 -13.74 -21.70
CA THR A 499 35.28 -12.27 -21.66
C THR A 499 33.95 -11.53 -21.57
N GLY A 500 32.80 -12.21 -21.61
CA GLY A 500 31.48 -11.61 -21.37
C GLY A 500 30.94 -10.66 -22.45
N ARG A 501 31.57 -10.60 -23.65
CA ARG A 501 31.18 -9.63 -24.71
C ARG A 501 29.83 -9.87 -25.38
N ASN A 502 29.25 -11.08 -25.27
CA ASN A 502 27.99 -11.46 -25.92
C ASN A 502 27.06 -12.18 -24.93
N VAL A 503 26.56 -11.45 -23.93
CA VAL A 503 25.56 -11.99 -22.99
C VAL A 503 24.18 -11.89 -23.63
N LYS A 504 23.49 -13.03 -23.77
CA LYS A 504 22.08 -13.04 -24.18
C LYS A 504 21.22 -12.91 -22.92
N TRP A 505 20.48 -11.81 -22.86
CA TRP A 505 19.54 -11.53 -21.79
C TRP A 505 18.17 -12.13 -22.10
N GLN A 506 17.60 -12.80 -21.11
CA GLN A 506 16.25 -13.34 -21.16
C GLN A 506 15.52 -12.98 -19.88
N ARG A 507 14.31 -12.45 -20.02
CA ARG A 507 13.44 -12.15 -18.89
C ARG A 507 12.94 -13.44 -18.24
N VAL A 508 12.92 -13.47 -16.92
CA VAL A 508 12.31 -14.56 -16.15
C VAL A 508 10.81 -14.27 -15.99
N PRO A 509 9.93 -15.14 -16.51
CA PRO A 509 8.49 -14.91 -16.42
C PRO A 509 7.97 -15.19 -14.99
N HIS A 510 6.80 -14.62 -14.68
CA HIS A 510 6.03 -14.89 -13.45
C HIS A 510 6.70 -14.46 -12.13
N LEU A 511 7.66 -13.53 -12.18
CA LEU A 511 8.24 -12.89 -10.99
C LEU A 511 7.85 -11.41 -10.96
N ASP A 512 7.31 -11.00 -9.83
CA ASP A 512 6.86 -9.65 -9.54
C ASP A 512 7.27 -9.22 -8.14
N ARG A 513 7.52 -7.92 -7.94
CA ARG A 513 7.89 -7.32 -6.64
C ARG A 513 9.07 -8.01 -5.96
N ILE A 514 10.08 -8.35 -6.76
CA ILE A 514 11.31 -8.95 -6.27
C ILE A 514 12.15 -7.85 -5.63
N VAL A 515 12.67 -8.14 -4.44
CA VAL A 515 13.52 -7.21 -3.66
C VAL A 515 14.99 -7.57 -3.83
N GLN A 516 15.31 -8.87 -3.90
CA GLN A 516 16.70 -9.36 -3.99
C GLN A 516 16.79 -10.62 -4.84
N VAL A 517 17.94 -10.80 -5.50
CA VAL A 517 18.23 -11.97 -6.34
C VAL A 517 19.54 -12.65 -5.93
N TYR A 518 19.56 -13.98 -6.06
CA TYR A 518 20.70 -14.82 -5.71
C TYR A 518 20.95 -15.87 -6.77
N GLY A 519 22.20 -16.34 -6.83
CA GLY A 519 22.61 -17.43 -7.70
C GLY A 519 23.76 -18.20 -7.10
N ASN A 520 23.98 -19.42 -7.60
CA ASN A 520 25.12 -20.23 -7.19
C ASN A 520 25.92 -20.75 -8.39
N SER A 521 27.07 -21.37 -8.09
CA SER A 521 27.96 -21.93 -9.10
C SER A 521 27.48 -23.25 -9.73
N SER A 522 26.39 -23.84 -9.25
CA SER A 522 25.78 -25.04 -9.86
C SER A 522 24.64 -24.73 -10.84
N GLY A 523 24.28 -23.46 -11.02
CA GLY A 523 23.22 -23.02 -11.93
C GLY A 523 21.83 -22.94 -11.30
N ALA A 524 21.74 -22.85 -9.97
CA ALA A 524 20.52 -22.55 -9.24
C ALA A 524 20.38 -21.04 -9.03
N TRP A 525 19.13 -20.55 -9.07
CA TRP A 525 18.74 -19.16 -8.91
C TRP A 525 17.67 -19.05 -7.84
N ALA A 526 17.64 -17.90 -7.17
CA ALA A 526 16.59 -17.57 -6.23
C ALA A 526 16.22 -16.08 -6.28
N ALA A 527 14.98 -15.79 -5.93
CA ALA A 527 14.45 -14.44 -5.81
C ALA A 527 13.62 -14.31 -4.53
N LEU A 528 13.86 -13.23 -3.79
CA LEU A 528 13.08 -12.86 -2.62
C LEU A 528 12.00 -11.86 -3.01
N ARG A 529 10.75 -12.16 -2.68
CA ARG A 529 9.59 -11.34 -2.98
C ARG A 529 9.04 -10.71 -1.70
N SER A 530 8.63 -9.45 -1.80
CA SER A 530 7.84 -8.77 -0.78
C SER A 530 6.39 -8.68 -1.24
N GLU A 531 5.48 -9.37 -0.53
CA GLU A 531 4.05 -9.15 -0.72
C GLU A 531 3.61 -7.85 -0.03
N SER A 532 2.92 -6.96 -0.75
CA SER A 532 2.20 -5.86 -0.12
C SER A 532 1.05 -6.43 0.72
N VAL A 533 1.02 -6.12 2.00
CA VAL A 533 -0.20 -6.28 2.79
C VAL A 533 -1.16 -5.18 2.32
N LEU A 534 -2.21 -5.54 1.59
CA LEU A 534 -3.26 -4.59 1.26
C LEU A 534 -3.82 -4.03 2.58
N THR A 535 -3.85 -2.71 2.71
CA THR A 535 -4.53 -2.06 3.83
C THR A 535 -6.01 -2.46 3.74
N PRO A 536 -6.56 -3.14 4.75
CA PRO A 536 -7.97 -3.50 4.71
C PRO A 536 -8.78 -2.20 4.68
N VAL A 537 -9.58 -2.01 3.65
CA VAL A 537 -10.54 -0.91 3.59
C VAL A 537 -11.55 -1.16 4.71
N ASN A 538 -11.45 -0.39 5.80
CA ASN A 538 -12.38 -0.49 6.91
C ASN A 538 -13.67 0.24 6.54
N ILE A 539 -14.60 -0.48 5.91
CA ILE A 539 -15.95 0.03 5.66
C ILE A 539 -16.69 0.02 7.00
N GLN A 540 -16.65 1.13 7.74
CA GLN A 540 -17.51 1.29 8.90
C GLN A 540 -18.95 1.54 8.45
N PRO A 541 -19.96 0.87 9.03
CA PRO A 541 -21.36 1.21 8.76
C PRO A 541 -21.61 2.67 9.19
N GLY A 542 -22.42 3.39 8.41
CA GLY A 542 -22.80 4.77 8.76
C GLY A 542 -23.55 4.80 10.08
N SER A 543 -23.03 5.52 11.07
CA SER A 543 -23.76 5.81 12.30
C SER A 543 -24.76 6.95 12.07
N LEU A 544 -25.88 6.91 12.77
CA LEU A 544 -26.89 7.97 12.79
C LEU A 544 -26.23 9.33 13.03
N GLY A 545 -25.32 9.43 14.00
CA GLY A 545 -24.62 10.69 14.29
C GLY A 545 -23.83 11.23 13.10
N ASN A 546 -23.09 10.37 12.40
CA ASN A 546 -22.32 10.80 11.23
C ASN A 546 -23.24 11.17 10.05
N ASP A 547 -24.31 10.42 9.83
CA ASP A 547 -25.23 10.67 8.71
C ASP A 547 -26.12 11.89 8.94
N LEU A 548 -26.54 12.16 10.18
CA LEU A 548 -27.23 13.39 10.55
C LEU A 548 -26.29 14.60 10.47
N GLU A 549 -25.05 14.49 10.94
CA GLU A 549 -24.08 15.58 10.84
C GLU A 549 -23.78 15.95 9.38
N ARG A 550 -23.79 14.96 8.47
CA ARG A 550 -23.71 15.19 7.01
C ARG A 550 -24.89 15.96 6.43
N SER A 551 -26.03 16.04 7.13
CA SER A 551 -27.17 16.87 6.73
C SER A 551 -26.94 18.36 6.97
N LEU A 552 -25.98 18.74 7.83
CA LEU A 552 -25.54 20.12 8.03
C LEU A 552 -24.58 20.56 6.91
N SER A 553 -25.10 20.67 5.69
CA SER A 553 -24.29 20.96 4.50
C SER A 553 -23.53 22.27 4.54
N GLN A 554 -23.91 23.21 5.43
CA GLN A 554 -23.16 24.45 5.63
C GLN A 554 -21.71 24.23 6.10
N PHE A 555 -21.39 23.08 6.72
CA PHE A 555 -20.03 22.79 7.19
C PHE A 555 -19.17 22.04 6.16
N ARG A 556 -19.76 21.48 5.10
CA ARG A 556 -19.03 20.78 4.03
C ARG A 556 -18.38 21.72 3.01
N LEU A 557 -18.98 22.88 2.76
CA LEU A 557 -18.51 23.84 1.74
C LEU A 557 -17.14 24.45 2.09
N TYR A 558 -16.78 24.47 3.37
CA TYR A 558 -15.51 25.01 3.84
C TYR A 558 -14.29 24.16 3.41
N GLN A 559 -14.42 22.82 3.43
CA GLN A 559 -13.33 21.90 3.07
C GLN A 559 -12.96 21.89 1.58
N ASN A 560 -13.91 22.22 0.70
CA ASN A 560 -13.67 22.26 -0.75
C ASN A 560 -12.97 23.54 -1.21
N ASN A 561 -13.03 24.62 -0.43
CA ASN A 561 -12.38 25.88 -0.79
C ASN A 561 -10.87 25.88 -0.53
N GLU A 562 -10.38 25.16 0.49
CA GLU A 562 -8.92 24.95 0.65
C GLU A 562 -8.28 24.25 -0.56
N LYS A 563 -9.05 23.43 -1.29
CA LYS A 563 -8.57 22.82 -2.54
C LYS A 563 -8.56 23.79 -3.73
N LYS A 564 -9.45 24.77 -3.79
CA LYS A 564 -9.50 25.72 -4.90
C LYS A 564 -8.43 26.80 -4.82
N ASP A 565 -8.00 27.20 -3.62
CA ASP A 565 -6.94 28.20 -3.46
C ASP A 565 -5.51 27.63 -3.69
N ILE A 566 -5.38 26.30 -3.84
CA ILE A 566 -4.14 25.64 -4.26
C ILE A 566 -4.10 25.44 -5.80
N ASP A 567 -5.25 25.36 -6.47
CA ASP A 567 -5.36 25.06 -7.92
C ASP A 567 -5.39 26.29 -8.86
N VAL A 568 -5.25 27.52 -8.35
CA VAL A 568 -5.32 28.75 -9.18
C VAL A 568 -3.95 29.40 -9.44
N MET A 569 -2.84 28.75 -9.07
CA MET A 569 -1.49 29.16 -9.50
C MET A 569 -0.65 28.02 -10.09
N SER A 570 -1.24 27.19 -10.96
CA SER A 570 -0.46 26.44 -11.97
C SER A 570 -1.31 26.08 -13.19
N THR A 571 -1.61 27.07 -14.03
CA THR A 571 -1.76 26.83 -15.47
C THR A 571 -0.60 27.51 -16.17
N ASN A 572 0.55 26.84 -16.14
CA ASN A 572 1.57 26.92 -17.17
C ASN A 572 2.11 25.50 -17.31
N ASP A 573 2.07 25.00 -18.53
CA ASP A 573 2.74 23.79 -18.96
C ASP A 573 4.21 23.81 -18.52
N ASP A 574 4.67 22.69 -17.96
CA ASP A 574 5.98 22.04 -18.17
C ASP A 574 6.23 21.03 -17.03
N ASP A 575 7.10 20.06 -17.33
CA ASP A 575 7.45 18.84 -16.61
C ASP A 575 7.72 18.93 -15.08
N ASP A 576 7.81 17.73 -14.47
CA ASP A 576 8.38 17.34 -13.18
C ASP A 576 7.44 17.11 -11.97
N ASP A 577 7.48 15.84 -11.52
CA ASP A 577 7.65 15.40 -10.13
C ASP A 577 6.99 16.23 -9.03
N ASN A 578 5.77 15.85 -8.64
CA ASN A 578 5.34 16.04 -7.26
C ASN A 578 4.32 14.99 -6.81
N ASP A 579 4.87 13.88 -6.31
CA ASP A 579 4.16 12.81 -5.62
C ASP A 579 3.76 13.29 -4.22
N GLY A 580 2.73 14.13 -4.15
CA GLY A 580 2.07 14.51 -2.91
C GLY A 580 0.81 13.68 -2.71
N GLU A 581 0.90 12.67 -1.85
CA GLU A 581 -0.19 11.87 -1.29
C GLU A 581 -1.60 12.52 -1.38
N ILE A 582 -2.47 12.00 -2.24
CA ILE A 582 -3.92 12.09 -2.00
C ILE A 582 -4.25 11.03 -0.95
N ASP A 583 -3.80 11.28 0.27
CA ASP A 583 -4.21 10.58 1.46
C ASP A 583 -5.69 10.94 1.70
N ARG A 584 -6.61 10.19 1.09
CA ARG A 584 -8.03 10.18 1.48
C ARG A 584 -8.16 9.45 2.83
N VAL A 585 -7.40 9.88 3.83
CA VAL A 585 -7.91 9.92 5.19
C VAL A 585 -9.19 10.70 5.09
N ILE A 586 -10.32 10.06 5.36
CA ILE A 586 -11.54 10.75 5.74
C ILE A 586 -11.14 11.54 6.99
N ARG A 587 -10.61 12.76 6.81
CA ARG A 587 -10.34 13.67 7.92
C ARG A 587 -11.71 13.94 8.52
N ASP A 588 -11.83 13.61 9.80
CA ASP A 588 -13.03 13.90 10.58
C ASP A 588 -13.36 15.38 10.35
N PRO A 589 -14.58 15.75 9.90
CA PRO A 589 -14.85 17.11 9.40
C PRO A 589 -14.60 18.24 10.40
N TRP A 590 -14.33 17.87 11.65
CA TRP A 590 -14.25 18.71 12.84
C TRP A 590 -12.89 18.66 13.54
N LYS A 591 -11.95 17.82 13.08
CA LYS A 591 -10.57 17.83 13.57
C LYS A 591 -9.81 19.01 12.96
N MET A 592 -10.07 20.19 13.48
CA MET A 592 -9.41 21.43 13.09
C MET A 592 -8.52 21.94 14.20
N ASP A 593 -7.34 22.42 13.83
CA ASP A 593 -6.44 23.10 14.75
C ASP A 593 -6.98 24.51 15.09
N THR A 594 -6.32 25.19 16.03
CA THR A 594 -6.69 26.55 16.47
C THR A 594 -6.70 27.58 15.33
N GLN A 595 -5.99 27.32 14.24
CA GLN A 595 -5.88 28.21 13.08
C GLN A 595 -7.10 28.01 12.15
N GLY A 596 -7.48 26.76 11.87
CA GLY A 596 -8.68 26.43 11.09
C GLY A 596 -9.98 26.99 11.66
N TRP A 597 -10.11 27.08 13.00
CA TRP A 597 -11.29 27.72 13.61
C TRP A 597 -11.34 29.24 13.42
N GLN A 598 -10.20 29.93 13.54
CA GLN A 598 -10.13 31.37 13.28
C GLN A 598 -10.29 31.69 11.79
N ASP A 599 -9.84 30.79 10.93
CA ASP A 599 -10.01 30.91 9.49
C ASP A 599 -11.47 30.63 9.08
N ILE A 600 -12.17 29.68 9.70
CA ILE A 600 -13.63 29.53 9.54
C ILE A 600 -14.31 30.83 9.95
N GLU A 601 -13.97 31.37 11.11
CA GLU A 601 -14.59 32.57 11.65
C GLU A 601 -14.36 33.80 10.75
N ARG A 602 -13.16 33.97 10.18
CA ARG A 602 -12.82 35.08 9.26
C ARG A 602 -13.48 34.93 7.89
N HIS A 603 -13.53 33.72 7.34
CA HIS A 603 -14.09 33.45 6.02
C HIS A 603 -15.63 33.34 6.03
N TRP A 604 -16.25 33.08 7.19
CA TRP A 604 -17.71 33.12 7.32
C TRP A 604 -18.27 34.53 7.12
N ASP A 605 -17.49 35.57 7.47
CA ASP A 605 -17.84 36.98 7.26
C ASP A 605 -17.72 37.40 5.79
N SER A 606 -16.91 36.71 4.97
CA SER A 606 -16.65 37.05 3.57
C SER A 606 -17.56 36.29 2.58
N ASN A 607 -18.86 36.27 2.87
CA ASN A 607 -19.92 36.01 1.88
C ASN A 607 -20.27 34.51 1.62
N ILE A 608 -20.31 33.68 2.66
CA ILE A 608 -20.88 32.31 2.60
C ILE A 608 -22.34 32.32 2.08
N ILE A 609 -23.15 33.33 2.41
CA ILE A 609 -24.53 33.44 1.90
C ILE A 609 -24.55 33.59 0.37
N SER A 610 -23.62 34.35 -0.22
CA SER A 610 -23.50 34.48 -1.68
C SER A 610 -22.96 33.21 -2.37
N LEU A 611 -22.15 32.41 -1.67
CA LEU A 611 -21.64 31.12 -2.14
C LEU A 611 -22.68 30.01 -2.00
N LEU A 612 -23.54 30.06 -0.98
CA LEU A 612 -24.69 29.16 -0.80
C LEU A 612 -25.74 29.40 -1.89
N ASP A 613 -25.96 30.66 -2.29
CA ASP A 613 -26.81 31.02 -3.44
C ASP A 613 -26.15 30.63 -4.78
N LYS A 614 -24.84 30.86 -4.96
CA LYS A 614 -24.10 30.46 -6.19
C LYS A 614 -23.87 28.96 -6.35
N ALA A 615 -23.82 28.20 -5.25
CA ALA A 615 -23.72 26.73 -5.29
C ALA A 615 -25.00 26.06 -5.80
N MET A 616 -26.09 26.82 -6.00
CA MET A 616 -27.24 26.36 -6.78
C MET A 616 -26.94 26.25 -8.28
N ASP A 617 -25.95 27.01 -8.78
CA ASP A 617 -25.65 27.11 -10.22
C ASP A 617 -24.43 26.27 -10.65
N ILE A 618 -23.58 25.82 -9.73
CA ILE A 618 -22.34 25.09 -10.05
C ILE A 618 -22.56 23.59 -9.80
N THR A 619 -23.25 22.95 -10.73
CA THR A 619 -23.09 21.52 -10.96
C THR A 619 -21.86 21.30 -11.83
N ASP A 620 -20.81 20.65 -11.32
CA ASP A 620 -19.84 19.98 -12.19
C ASP A 620 -19.10 18.80 -11.54
N PHE A 621 -18.98 17.75 -12.38
CA PHE A 621 -17.99 16.67 -12.45
C PHE A 621 -17.42 16.08 -11.14
N ASN A 622 -18.09 15.02 -10.66
CA ASN A 622 -17.61 13.91 -9.78
C ASN A 622 -18.58 13.50 -8.67
N GLY A 623 -19.86 13.87 -8.79
CA GLY A 623 -20.96 13.03 -8.32
C GLY A 623 -20.93 12.61 -6.85
N TYR A 624 -20.50 13.46 -5.91
CA TYR A 624 -20.82 13.33 -4.47
C TYR A 624 -20.74 14.70 -3.77
N SER A 625 -21.69 15.60 -4.05
CA SER A 625 -21.96 16.72 -3.14
C SER A 625 -23.39 17.19 -3.35
N THR A 626 -24.20 17.06 -2.30
CA THR A 626 -25.55 17.61 -2.26
C THR A 626 -25.65 18.43 -1.01
N SER A 627 -25.81 19.74 -1.17
CA SER A 627 -26.11 20.64 -0.08
C SER A 627 -27.59 20.48 0.29
N GLY A 628 -27.88 19.90 1.46
CA GLY A 628 -29.23 19.80 2.06
C GLY A 628 -29.83 21.15 2.49
N ASN A 629 -29.29 22.27 2.02
CA ASN A 629 -29.70 23.63 2.43
C ASN A 629 -31.18 23.93 2.16
N HIS A 630 -31.79 23.24 1.20
CA HIS A 630 -33.19 23.37 0.83
C HIS A 630 -34.16 22.62 1.77
N LEU A 631 -33.64 21.88 2.76
CA LEU A 631 -34.41 21.14 3.76
C LEU A 631 -34.38 21.77 5.16
N PHE A 632 -33.63 22.88 5.35
CA PHE A 632 -33.63 23.59 6.63
C PHE A 632 -34.98 24.25 6.89
N ASP A 633 -35.60 23.87 8.00
CA ASP A 633 -36.84 24.46 8.48
C ASP A 633 -36.62 25.37 9.71
N VAL A 634 -35.38 25.45 10.21
CA VAL A 634 -34.93 26.35 11.28
C VAL A 634 -33.68 27.12 10.88
N GLU A 635 -33.64 28.40 11.26
CA GLU A 635 -32.50 29.29 11.13
C GLU A 635 -32.00 29.69 12.51
N PHE A 636 -30.69 29.59 12.77
CA PHE A 636 -30.05 30.13 13.95
C PHE A 636 -29.37 31.44 13.60
N GLN A 637 -29.84 32.54 14.19
CA GLN A 637 -29.22 33.84 14.07
C GLN A 637 -28.25 34.06 15.24
N VAL A 638 -26.96 34.12 14.94
CA VAL A 638 -25.87 34.29 15.91
C VAL A 638 -25.08 35.53 15.49
N ASN A 639 -25.16 36.61 16.26
CA ASN A 639 -24.60 37.91 15.89
C ASN A 639 -25.09 38.38 14.50
N LYS A 640 -24.18 38.51 13.52
CA LYS A 640 -24.50 38.87 12.11
C LYS A 640 -24.56 37.66 11.17
N ARG A 641 -24.49 36.45 11.71
CA ARG A 641 -24.33 35.20 10.96
C ARG A 641 -25.53 34.28 11.16
N VAL A 642 -25.70 33.38 10.19
CA VAL A 642 -26.83 32.45 10.10
C VAL A 642 -26.32 31.01 9.99
N LEU A 643 -26.94 30.10 10.73
CA LEU A 643 -26.74 28.64 10.63
C LEU A 643 -28.09 27.94 10.37
N GLY A 644 -28.11 26.90 9.53
CA GLY A 644 -29.32 26.12 9.26
C GLY A 644 -29.48 24.92 10.20
N GLY A 645 -30.73 24.51 10.44
CA GLY A 645 -31.04 23.31 11.22
C GLY A 645 -32.41 22.72 10.92
N HIS A 646 -32.71 21.61 11.58
CA HIS A 646 -33.92 20.79 11.41
C HIS A 646 -34.73 20.71 12.71
N ARG A 647 -36.02 21.06 12.68
CA ARG A 647 -36.92 21.05 13.84
C ARG A 647 -36.97 19.69 14.52
N ILE A 648 -36.98 18.60 13.76
CA ILE A 648 -37.07 17.24 14.30
C ILE A 648 -35.85 16.88 15.16
N VAL A 649 -34.64 17.24 14.73
CA VAL A 649 -33.41 17.00 15.51
C VAL A 649 -33.43 17.87 16.77
N LEU A 650 -33.85 19.11 16.67
CA LEU A 650 -33.91 20.01 17.83
C LEU A 650 -34.98 19.58 18.86
N ALA A 651 -36.18 19.22 18.39
CA ALA A 651 -37.30 18.80 19.23
C ALA A 651 -37.04 17.48 19.96
N THR A 652 -36.33 16.54 19.33
CA THR A 652 -35.98 15.26 19.96
C THR A 652 -34.92 15.44 21.05
N ARG A 653 -34.02 16.40 20.86
CA ARG A 653 -32.86 16.61 21.74
C ARG A 653 -33.15 17.53 22.91
N SER A 654 -34.09 18.48 22.76
CA SER A 654 -34.47 19.40 23.83
C SER A 654 -35.98 19.45 24.03
N PRO A 655 -36.47 19.25 25.27
CA PRO A 655 -37.89 19.45 25.59
C PRO A 655 -38.32 20.92 25.46
N VAL A 656 -37.38 21.86 25.43
CA VAL A 656 -37.67 23.28 25.23
C VAL A 656 -38.05 23.53 23.77
N PHE A 657 -37.25 23.00 22.83
CA PHE A 657 -37.56 23.09 21.40
C PHE A 657 -38.82 22.31 21.04
N GLN A 658 -39.04 21.14 21.65
CA GLN A 658 -40.27 20.37 21.46
C GLN A 658 -41.52 21.20 21.81
N ARG A 659 -41.54 21.83 22.99
CA ARG A 659 -42.67 22.67 23.41
C ARG A 659 -42.85 23.88 22.50
N ALA A 660 -41.75 24.55 22.13
CA ALA A 660 -41.79 25.71 21.26
C ALA A 660 -42.34 25.40 19.86
N PHE A 661 -42.03 24.23 19.29
CA PHE A 661 -42.49 23.87 17.95
C PHE A 661 -43.87 23.21 17.93
N VAL A 662 -44.24 22.48 18.98
CA VAL A 662 -45.46 21.63 19.00
C VAL A 662 -46.57 22.20 19.89
N GLU A 663 -46.26 22.65 21.11
CA GLU A 663 -47.27 23.10 22.08
C GLU A 663 -47.66 24.57 21.89
N THR A 664 -46.70 25.41 21.53
CA THR A 664 -46.92 26.85 21.34
C THR A 664 -46.49 27.33 19.95
N PRO A 665 -47.05 26.74 18.87
CA PRO A 665 -46.76 27.20 17.52
C PRO A 665 -47.25 28.64 17.38
N ARG A 666 -46.44 29.52 16.79
CA ARG A 666 -46.72 30.96 16.54
C ARG A 666 -46.46 31.93 17.69
N SER A 667 -46.13 31.49 18.90
CA SER A 667 -45.68 32.41 19.95
C SER A 667 -44.16 32.49 20.01
N THR A 668 -43.63 33.72 20.09
CA THR A 668 -42.24 33.93 20.44
C THR A 668 -41.97 33.36 21.83
N THR A 669 -41.05 32.41 21.92
CA THR A 669 -40.68 31.75 23.17
C THR A 669 -39.30 32.24 23.60
N ASN A 670 -39.24 32.93 24.74
CA ASN A 670 -37.98 33.30 25.36
C ASN A 670 -37.54 32.20 26.31
N VAL A 671 -36.34 31.66 26.09
CA VAL A 671 -35.75 30.60 26.91
C VAL A 671 -34.55 31.21 27.62
N GLY A 672 -34.73 31.51 28.91
CA GLY A 672 -33.70 32.16 29.71
C GLY A 672 -33.29 33.52 29.13
N THR A 673 -31.97 33.77 29.07
CA THR A 673 -31.40 35.05 28.62
C THR A 673 -30.70 34.97 27.27
N LEU A 674 -30.28 33.77 26.85
CA LEU A 674 -29.42 33.58 25.69
C LEU A 674 -30.18 33.15 24.43
N VAL A 675 -31.41 32.63 24.55
CA VAL A 675 -32.15 32.04 23.43
C VAL A 675 -33.55 32.63 23.29
N THR A 676 -33.87 33.11 22.08
CA THR A 676 -35.22 33.53 21.69
C THR A 676 -35.65 32.76 20.45
N ILE A 677 -36.82 32.14 20.47
CA ILE A 677 -37.37 31.35 19.37
C ILE A 677 -38.54 32.13 18.77
N GLU A 678 -38.41 32.56 17.52
CA GLU A 678 -39.38 33.37 16.80
C GLU A 678 -39.98 32.57 15.63
N PRO A 679 -41.29 32.31 15.63
CA PRO A 679 -41.98 31.73 14.49
C PRO A 679 -42.18 32.79 13.40
N ARG A 680 -41.94 32.41 12.14
CA ARG A 680 -42.04 33.34 11.02
C ARG A 680 -43.49 33.48 10.53
N VAL A 681 -43.93 34.73 10.31
CA VAL A 681 -45.31 35.07 9.93
C VAL A 681 -45.45 35.45 8.44
N ASP A 682 -44.34 35.74 7.73
CA ASP A 682 -44.35 36.29 6.36
C ASP A 682 -44.53 35.26 5.22
N GLU A 683 -45.19 35.70 4.14
CA GLU A 683 -45.68 34.89 2.99
C GLU A 683 -44.64 34.52 1.90
N LEU A 684 -43.35 34.86 2.05
CA LEU A 684 -42.34 34.64 0.99
C LEU A 684 -41.87 33.17 0.91
N PRO A 685 -41.95 32.51 -0.26
CA PRO A 685 -41.54 31.11 -0.43
C PRO A 685 -40.02 30.93 -0.34
N GLY A 686 -39.58 29.83 0.30
CA GLY A 686 -38.18 29.38 0.27
C GLY A 686 -37.29 29.79 1.46
N LYS A 687 -37.86 30.42 2.50
CA LYS A 687 -37.14 30.79 3.73
C LYS A 687 -37.55 29.92 4.93
N PRO A 688 -36.67 29.73 5.93
CA PRO A 688 -36.91 28.85 7.08
C PRO A 688 -38.13 29.27 7.92
N LEU A 689 -38.78 28.30 8.59
CA LEU A 689 -40.06 28.49 9.29
C LEU A 689 -39.90 29.11 10.68
N TYR A 690 -38.79 28.82 11.35
CA TYR A 690 -38.46 29.36 12.68
C TYR A 690 -37.09 30.02 12.64
N THR A 691 -36.96 31.14 13.34
CA THR A 691 -35.69 31.81 13.60
C THR A 691 -35.37 31.72 15.08
N ILE A 692 -34.21 31.15 15.42
CA ILE A 692 -33.69 31.03 16.77
C ILE A 692 -32.55 32.05 16.92
N VAL A 693 -32.79 33.09 17.70
CA VAL A 693 -31.78 34.10 18.02
C VAL A 693 -30.96 33.61 19.21
N LEU A 694 -29.66 33.36 18.98
CA LEU A 694 -28.71 32.99 20.03
C LEU A 694 -27.79 34.18 20.33
N LYS A 695 -27.78 34.63 21.58
CA LYS A 695 -26.92 35.71 22.09
C LYS A 695 -25.60 35.17 22.63
N VAL A 696 -24.86 34.43 21.81
CA VAL A 696 -23.59 33.78 22.15
C VAL A 696 -22.56 33.96 21.04
N GLU A 697 -21.31 33.56 21.29
CA GLU A 697 -20.28 33.51 20.24
C GLU A 697 -20.63 32.49 19.15
N PHE A 698 -20.18 32.78 17.93
CA PHE A 698 -20.45 31.93 16.76
C PHE A 698 -19.93 30.50 16.97
N THR A 699 -18.72 30.37 17.52
CA THR A 699 -18.08 29.08 17.86
C THR A 699 -18.91 28.27 18.86
N THR A 700 -19.54 28.93 19.84
CA THR A 700 -20.44 28.29 20.81
C THR A 700 -21.65 27.66 20.11
N ALA A 701 -22.24 28.36 19.14
CA ALA A 701 -23.38 27.86 18.37
C ALA A 701 -23.01 26.68 17.46
N VAL A 702 -21.81 26.68 16.87
CA VAL A 702 -21.32 25.56 16.05
C VAL A 702 -21.12 24.30 16.88
N LEU A 703 -20.47 24.40 18.05
CA LEU A 703 -20.28 23.27 18.96
C LEU A 703 -21.61 22.72 19.50
N LEU A 704 -22.58 23.60 19.76
CA LEU A 704 -23.93 23.19 20.13
C LEU A 704 -24.59 22.36 19.02
N LEU A 705 -24.51 22.80 17.76
CA LEU A 705 -25.08 22.06 16.63
C LEU A 705 -24.37 20.72 16.42
N GLN A 706 -23.05 20.66 16.56
CA GLN A 706 -22.29 19.41 16.47
C GLN A 706 -22.84 18.41 17.51
N PHE A 707 -22.95 18.82 18.77
CA PHE A 707 -23.49 17.98 19.84
C PHE A 707 -24.94 17.53 19.59
N LEU A 708 -25.79 18.42 19.07
CA LEU A 708 -27.20 18.10 18.80
C LEU A 708 -27.34 17.03 17.70
N TYR A 709 -26.42 16.97 16.74
CA TYR A 709 -26.50 16.07 15.57
C TYR A 709 -25.64 14.81 15.67
N SER A 710 -24.59 14.78 16.50
CA SER A 710 -23.66 13.64 16.54
C SER A 710 -23.29 13.17 17.95
N ASP A 711 -23.93 13.68 19.02
CA ASP A 711 -23.56 13.47 20.44
C ASP A 711 -22.13 13.88 20.80
N ARG A 712 -21.32 14.31 19.84
CA ARG A 712 -19.94 14.75 20.01
C ARG A 712 -19.82 16.24 19.80
N PHE A 713 -18.85 16.85 20.45
CA PHE A 713 -18.35 18.17 20.09
C PHE A 713 -16.83 18.11 20.26
N ASP A 714 -16.10 18.84 19.43
CA ASP A 714 -14.63 18.85 19.48
C ASP A 714 -14.13 20.12 20.20
N PRO A 715 -13.72 20.00 21.48
CA PRO A 715 -13.33 21.15 22.27
C PRO A 715 -11.91 21.58 21.93
N PHE A 716 -11.79 22.69 21.22
CA PHE A 716 -10.48 23.27 20.89
C PHE A 716 -9.70 23.74 22.14
N TRP A 717 -10.36 23.90 23.29
CA TRP A 717 -9.74 24.39 24.52
C TRP A 717 -8.91 23.34 25.29
N ASP A 718 -8.98 22.06 24.91
CA ASP A 718 -8.18 20.99 25.51
C ASP A 718 -6.79 20.83 24.87
N ALA A 719 -6.45 21.64 23.87
CA ALA A 719 -5.13 21.61 23.24
C ALA A 719 -4.03 22.11 24.19
N LEU A 720 -2.98 21.30 24.35
CA LEU A 720 -1.87 21.52 25.29
C LEU A 720 -1.09 22.83 25.03
N ASP A 721 -1.03 23.27 23.76
CA ASP A 721 -0.22 24.40 23.30
C ASP A 721 -1.03 25.67 22.96
N LEU A 722 -2.18 25.90 23.61
CA LEU A 722 -3.03 27.06 23.30
C LEU A 722 -2.37 28.41 23.67
N PRO A 723 -2.31 29.41 22.76
CA PRO A 723 -1.79 30.76 23.07
C PRO A 723 -2.60 31.49 24.16
N LYS A 724 -1.96 32.36 24.96
CA LYS A 724 -2.60 33.06 26.10
C LYS A 724 -3.87 33.86 25.72
N VAL A 725 -3.88 34.48 24.54
CA VAL A 725 -5.04 35.24 24.02
C VAL A 725 -6.23 34.31 23.76
N ASN A 726 -5.96 33.12 23.23
CA ASN A 726 -6.98 32.12 22.91
C ASN A 726 -7.51 31.42 24.17
N LYS A 727 -6.75 31.40 25.29
CA LYS A 727 -7.22 30.81 26.57
C LYS A 727 -8.40 31.57 27.18
N GLN A 728 -8.40 32.90 27.06
CA GLN A 728 -9.52 33.72 27.56
C GLN A 728 -10.78 33.53 26.71
N TYR A 729 -10.61 33.47 25.38
CA TYR A 729 -11.72 33.20 24.45
C TYR A 729 -12.28 31.78 24.62
N ALA A 730 -11.41 30.77 24.73
CA ALA A 730 -11.75 29.39 25.04
C ALA A 730 -12.59 29.27 26.33
N PHE A 731 -12.17 29.97 27.39
CA PHE A 731 -12.92 29.99 28.64
C PHE A 731 -14.32 30.61 28.47
N LYS A 732 -14.44 31.70 27.71
CA LYS A 732 -15.73 32.34 27.40
C LYS A 732 -16.66 31.40 26.64
N VAL A 733 -16.22 30.82 25.52
CA VAL A 733 -17.02 29.90 24.68
C VAL A 733 -17.53 28.72 25.51
N ARG A 734 -16.67 28.16 26.36
CA ARG A 734 -17.03 27.06 27.24
C ARG A 734 -18.11 27.44 28.27
N GLN A 735 -17.99 28.61 28.90
CA GLN A 735 -19.00 29.09 29.87
C GLN A 735 -20.35 29.31 29.18
N GLU A 736 -20.36 29.91 27.99
CA GLU A 736 -21.58 30.08 27.19
C GLU A 736 -22.23 28.73 26.84
N LEU A 737 -21.43 27.75 26.39
CA LEU A 737 -21.94 26.41 26.07
C LEU A 737 -22.52 25.70 27.30
N TYR A 738 -21.90 25.87 28.47
CA TYR A 738 -22.41 25.35 29.73
C TYR A 738 -23.76 26.00 30.11
N HIS A 739 -23.89 27.33 29.99
CA HIS A 739 -25.15 28.02 30.25
C HIS A 739 -26.26 27.62 29.27
N LEU A 740 -25.94 27.48 27.98
CA LEU A 740 -26.90 26.97 26.99
C LEU A 740 -27.36 25.55 27.30
N SER A 741 -26.48 24.68 27.80
CA SER A 741 -26.87 23.33 28.21
C SER A 741 -27.92 23.32 29.34
N LEU A 742 -27.89 24.32 30.22
CA LEU A 742 -28.89 24.49 31.28
C LEU A 742 -30.20 25.05 30.73
N GLU A 743 -30.14 26.14 29.96
CA GLU A 743 -31.34 26.80 29.41
C GLU A 743 -32.12 25.88 28.46
N LEU A 744 -31.41 25.13 27.62
CA LEU A 744 -32.01 24.18 26.67
C LEU A 744 -32.31 22.80 27.29
N SER A 745 -32.03 22.61 28.59
CA SER A 745 -32.24 21.34 29.30
C SER A 745 -31.56 20.14 28.62
N LEU A 746 -30.25 20.25 28.36
CA LEU A 746 -29.40 19.23 27.73
C LEU A 746 -28.51 18.54 28.79
N PRO A 747 -29.01 17.48 29.48
CA PRO A 747 -28.33 16.90 30.63
C PRO A 747 -26.99 16.21 30.29
N THR A 748 -26.89 15.58 29.11
CA THR A 748 -25.68 14.86 28.68
C THR A 748 -24.54 15.83 28.32
N LEU A 749 -24.85 16.93 27.64
CA LEU A 749 -23.89 18.01 27.38
C LEU A 749 -23.46 18.71 28.67
N LYS A 750 -24.41 18.99 29.57
CA LYS A 750 -24.12 19.60 30.87
C LYS A 750 -23.10 18.76 31.64
N ALA A 751 -23.34 17.45 31.77
CA ALA A 751 -22.44 16.53 32.47
C ALA A 751 -21.03 16.49 31.87
N ALA A 752 -20.90 16.59 30.54
CA ALA A 752 -19.61 16.63 29.86
C ALA A 752 -18.82 17.93 30.13
N LEU A 753 -19.50 19.04 30.42
CA LEU A 753 -18.90 20.36 30.63
C LEU A 753 -18.63 20.70 32.11
N GLU A 754 -19.17 19.90 33.05
CA GLU A 754 -18.99 20.07 34.51
C GLU A 754 -17.52 19.92 34.96
N PHE A 755 -16.69 19.18 34.24
CA PHE A 755 -15.29 18.90 34.60
C PHE A 755 -14.27 19.72 33.80
N SER A 756 -13.18 20.16 34.43
CA SER A 756 -12.16 21.03 33.81
C SER A 756 -11.54 20.50 32.50
N PHE A 757 -11.52 19.18 32.29
CA PHE A 757 -11.15 18.56 31.01
C PHE A 757 -12.41 17.96 30.38
N THR A 758 -12.52 18.01 29.04
CA THR A 758 -13.73 17.47 28.40
C THR A 758 -13.76 15.95 28.48
N HIS A 759 -14.91 15.43 28.86
CA HIS A 759 -15.21 14.00 28.80
C HIS A 759 -16.10 13.73 27.61
N ALA A 760 -15.97 12.53 27.03
CA ALA A 760 -16.87 12.09 25.97
C ALA A 760 -18.32 12.10 26.49
N CYS A 761 -19.22 12.74 25.74
CA CYS A 761 -20.64 12.72 26.04
C CYS A 761 -21.17 11.28 26.01
N THR A 762 -22.13 10.99 26.87
CA THR A 762 -22.89 9.75 26.80
C THR A 762 -23.79 9.78 25.55
N ALA A 763 -23.77 8.70 24.78
CA ALA A 763 -24.59 8.57 23.59
C ALA A 763 -26.08 8.63 23.98
N SER A 764 -26.82 9.55 23.38
CA SER A 764 -28.21 9.86 23.70
C SER A 764 -29.08 10.13 22.48
N LEU A 765 -28.48 10.40 21.32
CA LEU A 765 -29.14 10.71 20.06
C LEU A 765 -30.05 9.58 19.58
N SER A 766 -29.58 8.33 19.61
CA SER A 766 -30.37 7.16 19.22
C SER A 766 -31.61 7.00 20.11
N THR A 767 -31.44 7.06 21.43
CA THR A 767 -32.54 6.98 22.42
C THR A 767 -33.52 8.14 22.28
N ASN A 768 -33.04 9.35 21.95
CA ASN A 768 -33.89 10.51 21.73
C ASN A 768 -34.68 10.42 20.42
N MET A 769 -34.07 9.92 19.34
CA MET A 769 -34.74 9.71 18.07
C MET A 769 -35.75 8.55 18.11
N GLU A 770 -35.51 7.53 18.94
CA GLU A 770 -36.49 6.46 19.17
C GLU A 770 -37.82 6.99 19.73
N GLN A 771 -37.80 8.09 20.49
CA GLN A 771 -39.02 8.70 21.04
C GLN A 771 -39.97 9.23 19.95
N VAL A 772 -39.47 9.55 18.76
CA VAL A 772 -40.29 9.97 17.61
C VAL A 772 -41.31 8.89 17.24
N PHE A 773 -40.93 7.62 17.41
CA PHE A 773 -41.79 6.46 17.12
C PHE A 773 -42.58 6.00 18.34
N LEU A 774 -41.97 6.03 19.52
CA LEU A 774 -42.62 5.55 20.74
C LEU A 774 -43.77 6.48 21.17
N ILE A 775 -43.65 7.78 20.92
CA ILE A 775 -44.66 8.77 21.33
C ILE A 775 -44.90 9.79 20.18
N PRO A 776 -45.56 9.37 19.08
CA PRO A 776 -45.75 10.25 17.91
C PRO A 776 -46.57 11.52 18.23
N SER A 777 -47.44 11.45 19.24
CA SER A 777 -48.25 12.60 19.69
C SER A 777 -47.40 13.79 20.15
N ARG A 778 -46.18 13.55 20.65
CA ARG A 778 -45.25 14.60 21.09
C ARG A 778 -44.52 15.32 19.96
N PHE A 779 -44.58 14.79 18.74
CA PHE A 779 -43.88 15.33 17.56
C PHE A 779 -44.83 15.63 16.41
N ARG A 780 -46.13 15.71 16.70
CA ARG A 780 -47.18 15.95 15.71
C ARG A 780 -46.95 17.28 14.98
N GLY A 781 -47.04 17.25 13.65
CA GLY A 781 -46.85 18.43 12.79
C GLY A 781 -45.40 18.74 12.39
N LEU A 782 -44.43 17.92 12.80
CA LEU A 782 -43.02 18.06 12.39
C LEU A 782 -42.67 17.25 11.13
N ALA A 783 -43.48 16.22 10.81
CA ALA A 783 -43.26 15.34 9.66
C ALA A 783 -43.55 16.04 8.33
N ASP A 784 -42.74 15.76 7.32
CA ASP A 784 -42.88 16.30 5.97
C ASP A 784 -43.07 15.24 4.88
N VAL A 785 -42.99 13.96 5.26
CA VAL A 785 -43.29 12.80 4.41
C VAL A 785 -44.31 11.90 5.11
N GLN A 786 -45.25 11.36 4.36
CA GLN A 786 -46.18 10.33 4.84
C GLN A 786 -46.09 9.10 3.93
N LEU A 787 -45.70 7.97 4.51
CA LEU A 787 -45.67 6.69 3.81
C LEU A 787 -47.05 6.05 3.86
N LEU A 788 -47.62 5.75 2.70
CA LEU A 788 -48.89 5.03 2.58
C LEU A 788 -48.60 3.54 2.55
N LEU A 789 -49.08 2.79 3.53
CA LEU A 789 -48.82 1.36 3.71
C LEU A 789 -50.04 0.53 3.30
N LYS A 790 -49.87 -0.80 3.37
CA LYS A 790 -50.94 -1.76 3.12
C LYS A 790 -52.15 -1.49 4.04
N ASP A 791 -53.34 -1.85 3.57
CA ASP A 791 -54.61 -1.75 4.32
C ASP A 791 -55.02 -0.32 4.73
N GLY A 792 -54.46 0.69 4.06
CA GLY A 792 -54.79 2.10 4.29
C GLY A 792 -54.09 2.72 5.50
N ALA A 793 -53.15 2.01 6.12
CA ALA A 793 -52.29 2.55 7.17
C ALA A 793 -51.35 3.64 6.62
N SER A 794 -50.96 4.59 7.46
CA SER A 794 -50.00 5.65 7.11
C SER A 794 -48.98 5.87 8.22
N MET A 795 -47.73 6.14 7.86
CA MET A 795 -46.66 6.44 8.79
C MET A 795 -45.97 7.76 8.46
N ASP A 796 -45.84 8.63 9.45
CA ASP A 796 -45.21 9.94 9.32
C ASP A 796 -43.67 9.82 9.39
N ALA A 797 -42.98 10.52 8.51
CA ALA A 797 -41.53 10.46 8.36
C ALA A 797 -40.93 11.81 7.92
N HIS A 798 -39.58 11.87 7.89
CA HIS A 798 -38.81 13.08 7.64
C HIS A 798 -37.89 12.88 6.43
N GLN A 799 -38.03 13.73 5.41
CA GLN A 799 -37.30 13.66 4.13
C GLN A 799 -35.78 13.65 4.35
N MET A 800 -35.31 14.50 5.25
CA MET A 800 -33.90 14.63 5.60
C MET A 800 -33.34 13.30 6.14
N ILE A 801 -33.99 12.69 7.14
CA ILE A 801 -33.52 11.43 7.76
C ILE A 801 -33.56 10.28 6.75
N LEU A 802 -34.66 10.15 6.01
CA LEU A 802 -34.79 9.12 4.99
C LEU A 802 -33.73 9.25 3.89
N GLY A 803 -33.50 10.46 3.39
CA GLY A 803 -32.52 10.73 2.34
C GLY A 803 -31.08 10.46 2.77
N HIS A 804 -30.70 10.76 4.01
CA HIS A 804 -29.33 10.52 4.48
C HIS A 804 -29.07 9.08 4.91
N ARG A 805 -30.09 8.34 5.37
CA ARG A 805 -29.96 6.97 5.88
C ARG A 805 -30.30 5.88 4.86
N SER A 806 -30.89 6.23 3.71
CA SER A 806 -31.27 5.27 2.67
C SER A 806 -30.96 5.79 1.26
N PRO A 807 -30.12 5.08 0.49
CA PRO A 807 -29.86 5.41 -0.91
C PRO A 807 -31.11 5.42 -1.80
N PHE A 808 -32.13 4.62 -1.45
CA PHE A 808 -33.41 4.60 -2.16
C PHE A 808 -34.16 5.93 -2.02
N PHE A 809 -34.35 6.39 -0.78
CA PHE A 809 -34.99 7.68 -0.51
C PHE A 809 -34.12 8.85 -0.95
N TYR A 810 -32.79 8.72 -0.85
CA TYR A 810 -31.85 9.68 -1.42
C TYR A 810 -32.10 9.87 -2.91
N ALA A 811 -32.11 8.80 -3.70
CA ALA A 811 -32.37 8.86 -5.14
C ALA A 811 -33.75 9.45 -5.45
N MET A 812 -34.76 9.14 -4.63
CA MET A 812 -36.12 9.65 -4.77
C MET A 812 -36.21 11.16 -4.52
N PHE A 813 -35.49 11.70 -3.53
CA PHE A 813 -35.60 13.10 -3.14
C PHE A 813 -34.59 14.02 -3.83
N VAL A 814 -33.44 13.51 -4.26
CA VAL A 814 -32.29 14.33 -4.70
C VAL A 814 -32.14 14.40 -6.22
N ARG A 815 -32.51 13.36 -6.97
CA ARG A 815 -32.32 13.34 -8.44
C ARG A 815 -33.33 14.20 -9.21
N THR A 816 -34.35 14.74 -8.56
CA THR A 816 -35.47 15.43 -9.23
C THR A 816 -35.82 16.75 -8.54
N ASN A 817 -34.86 17.68 -8.52
CA ASN A 817 -34.92 18.88 -7.66
C ASN A 817 -35.84 20.01 -8.15
N GLU A 818 -36.45 19.91 -9.34
CA GLU A 818 -37.49 20.88 -9.78
C GLU A 818 -38.91 20.31 -9.67
N TRP A 819 -39.10 19.04 -10.01
CA TRP A 819 -40.42 18.41 -10.07
C TRP A 819 -41.07 18.17 -8.69
N ILE A 820 -40.27 17.76 -7.70
CA ILE A 820 -40.76 17.57 -6.32
C ILE A 820 -41.03 18.93 -5.66
N ARG A 821 -40.17 19.92 -5.92
CA ARG A 821 -40.31 21.31 -5.45
C ARG A 821 -41.62 21.95 -5.93
N ALA A 822 -41.98 21.76 -7.20
CA ALA A 822 -43.22 22.25 -7.79
C ALA A 822 -44.50 21.64 -7.17
N ARG A 823 -44.39 20.45 -6.55
CA ARG A 823 -45.50 19.75 -5.88
C ARG A 823 -45.60 20.01 -4.37
N GLN A 824 -44.59 20.63 -3.76
CA GLN A 824 -44.47 20.76 -2.30
C GLN A 824 -45.30 21.90 -1.68
N GLY A 825 -45.94 22.78 -2.46
CA GLY A 825 -46.82 23.84 -1.93
C GLY A 825 -46.14 24.81 -0.94
N GLN A 826 -46.87 25.78 -0.41
CA GLN A 826 -46.37 26.69 0.63
C GLN A 826 -46.45 26.01 2.01
N ARG A 827 -45.32 25.78 2.69
CA ARG A 827 -45.32 25.32 4.10
C ARG A 827 -45.76 26.47 5.02
N ARG A 828 -46.83 26.32 5.80
CA ARG A 828 -47.40 27.34 6.71
C ARG A 828 -47.46 26.80 8.16
N LEU A 829 -47.53 27.70 9.15
CA LEU A 829 -47.80 27.33 10.55
C LEU A 829 -49.25 26.83 10.67
N PRO A 830 -49.53 25.74 11.42
CA PRO A 830 -50.88 25.14 11.47
C PRO A 830 -51.92 26.15 11.98
N ASP A 831 -53.00 26.36 11.21
CA ASP A 831 -54.09 27.28 11.56
C ASP A 831 -55.27 26.51 12.16
N ASN A 832 -56.04 27.14 13.05
CA ASN A 832 -57.21 26.54 13.72
C ASN A 832 -58.42 26.29 12.78
N SER A 833 -58.19 26.15 11.47
CA SER A 833 -59.22 25.75 10.52
C SER A 833 -58.96 24.31 10.08
N GLU A 834 -60.01 23.49 10.06
CA GLU A 834 -59.99 22.07 9.68
C GLU A 834 -59.63 21.80 8.20
N GLN A 835 -58.97 22.73 7.52
CA GLN A 835 -58.40 22.55 6.19
C GLN A 835 -56.87 22.49 6.29
N ILE A 836 -56.36 21.31 6.65
CA ILE A 836 -54.96 20.92 6.54
C ILE A 836 -54.60 20.87 5.05
N ASN A 837 -54.20 22.01 4.48
CA ASN A 837 -53.43 22.05 3.24
C ASN A 837 -51.93 22.14 3.58
N ASP A 838 -51.45 21.19 4.37
CA ASP A 838 -50.05 20.80 4.45
C ASP A 838 -49.81 19.77 3.34
N SER A 839 -49.14 20.13 2.25
CA SER A 839 -48.75 19.15 1.23
C SER A 839 -47.58 18.29 1.74
N ILE A 840 -47.86 17.47 2.75
CA ILE A 840 -47.02 16.35 3.19
C ILE A 840 -46.78 15.46 1.97
N LEU A 841 -45.53 15.12 1.70
CA LEU A 841 -45.19 14.30 0.56
C LEU A 841 -45.68 12.87 0.82
N LYS A 842 -46.73 12.45 0.10
CA LYS A 842 -47.26 11.09 0.20
C LYS A 842 -46.46 10.15 -0.70
N VAL A 843 -45.76 9.19 -0.10
CA VAL A 843 -45.00 8.16 -0.81
C VAL A 843 -45.77 6.85 -0.74
N ASP A 844 -46.07 6.29 -1.91
CA ASP A 844 -46.82 5.04 -2.02
C ASP A 844 -45.93 3.82 -1.70
N MET A 845 -46.17 3.20 -0.54
CA MET A 845 -45.51 2.01 -0.04
C MET A 845 -46.53 0.91 0.28
N ARG A 846 -47.68 0.87 -0.42
CA ARG A 846 -48.82 -0.05 -0.15
C ARG A 846 -48.48 -1.54 -0.27
N HIS A 847 -47.28 -1.87 -0.75
CA HIS A 847 -46.74 -3.21 -0.80
C HIS A 847 -46.12 -3.70 0.53
N LEU A 848 -45.96 -2.81 1.51
CA LEU A 848 -45.41 -3.11 2.85
C LEU A 848 -46.48 -2.98 3.93
N ASP A 849 -46.44 -3.90 4.89
CA ASP A 849 -47.27 -3.91 6.10
C ASP A 849 -46.69 -2.99 7.18
N MET A 850 -47.52 -2.64 8.17
CA MET A 850 -47.15 -1.74 9.27
C MET A 850 -45.99 -2.30 10.09
N GLU A 851 -46.02 -3.60 10.42
CA GLU A 851 -45.02 -4.22 11.31
C GLU A 851 -43.62 -4.20 10.68
N SER A 852 -43.51 -4.60 9.41
CA SER A 852 -42.25 -4.54 8.66
C SER A 852 -41.72 -3.10 8.51
N MET A 853 -42.61 -2.14 8.26
CA MET A 853 -42.23 -0.74 8.14
C MET A 853 -41.77 -0.15 9.47
N THR A 854 -42.39 -0.54 10.59
CA THR A 854 -41.98 -0.09 11.93
C THR A 854 -40.56 -0.53 12.27
N LEU A 855 -40.19 -1.78 11.97
CA LEU A 855 -38.81 -2.26 12.15
C LEU A 855 -37.81 -1.50 11.27
N THR A 856 -38.19 -1.27 10.01
CA THR A 856 -37.36 -0.51 9.05
C THR A 856 -37.15 0.93 9.52
N MET A 857 -38.19 1.60 10.01
CA MET A 857 -38.09 2.96 10.51
C MET A 857 -37.33 3.06 11.82
N LYS A 858 -37.47 2.07 12.71
CA LYS A 858 -36.65 1.98 13.91
C LYS A 858 -35.17 1.91 13.53
N TYR A 859 -34.79 1.09 12.54
CA TYR A 859 -33.42 1.05 12.03
C TYR A 859 -32.97 2.39 11.41
N ILE A 860 -33.83 3.06 10.64
CA ILE A 860 -33.49 4.32 9.97
C ILE A 860 -33.29 5.48 10.95
N TYR A 861 -34.04 5.53 12.04
CA TYR A 861 -33.97 6.63 13.01
C TYR A 861 -33.09 6.34 14.22
N THR A 862 -32.63 5.10 14.37
CA THR A 862 -31.70 4.69 15.42
C THR A 862 -30.45 4.07 14.80
N ASP A 863 -29.56 3.55 15.65
CA ASP A 863 -28.46 2.67 15.24
C ASP A 863 -28.65 1.26 15.83
N CYS A 864 -29.89 0.89 16.16
CA CYS A 864 -30.20 -0.44 16.66
C CYS A 864 -29.87 -1.48 15.58
N GLY A 865 -28.94 -2.39 15.88
CA GLY A 865 -28.48 -3.43 14.95
C GLY A 865 -29.26 -4.74 15.11
N VAL A 866 -28.52 -5.84 15.29
CA VAL A 866 -29.03 -7.23 15.38
C VAL A 866 -30.02 -7.44 16.53
N GLU A 867 -29.92 -6.61 17.58
CA GLU A 867 -30.75 -6.65 18.80
C GLU A 867 -32.25 -6.47 18.51
N MET A 868 -32.64 -5.84 17.40
CA MET A 868 -34.05 -5.72 16.98
C MET A 868 -34.67 -7.05 16.52
N PHE A 869 -33.84 -8.04 16.19
CA PHE A 869 -34.27 -9.37 15.76
C PHE A 869 -34.18 -10.42 16.89
N ASP A 870 -33.73 -10.04 18.10
CA ASP A 870 -33.69 -10.94 19.24
C ASP A 870 -35.08 -11.12 19.90
N GLU A 871 -35.96 -10.11 19.79
CA GLU A 871 -37.33 -10.20 20.33
C GLU A 871 -38.28 -10.99 19.43
N THR A 872 -38.03 -11.10 18.12
CA THR A 872 -38.86 -11.89 17.20
C THR A 872 -38.75 -13.39 17.48
N GLY A 873 -37.66 -13.86 18.10
CA GLY A 873 -37.50 -15.24 18.57
C GLY A 873 -38.43 -15.63 19.74
N LYS A 874 -38.97 -14.66 20.50
CA LYS A 874 -39.90 -14.94 21.61
C LYS A 874 -41.35 -15.10 21.17
N CYS A 875 -41.76 -14.47 20.06
CA CYS A 875 -43.13 -14.60 19.53
C CYS A 875 -43.39 -15.98 18.91
N CYS A 876 -42.38 -16.68 18.40
CA CYS A 876 -42.54 -18.03 17.85
C CYS A 876 -42.60 -19.15 18.92
N ALA A 877 -42.36 -18.85 20.21
CA ALA A 877 -42.33 -19.85 21.28
C ALA A 877 -43.68 -20.06 22.00
N ASN A 878 -44.71 -19.27 21.69
CA ASN A 878 -46.05 -19.34 22.30
C ASN A 878 -47.14 -19.89 21.36
N ALA A 879 -46.79 -20.75 20.40
CA ALA A 879 -47.80 -21.58 19.74
C ALA A 879 -48.21 -22.72 20.71
N PRO A 880 -49.50 -22.87 21.06
CA PRO A 880 -49.92 -23.95 21.93
C PRO A 880 -49.69 -25.28 21.19
N SER A 881 -48.95 -26.18 21.83
CA SER A 881 -48.84 -27.57 21.41
C SER A 881 -50.24 -28.20 21.47
N GLY A 882 -50.94 -28.23 20.35
CA GLY A 882 -52.15 -29.01 20.19
C GLY A 882 -51.82 -30.50 20.27
N SER A 883 -52.27 -31.14 21.34
CA SER A 883 -52.44 -32.58 21.46
C SER A 883 -53.76 -33.00 20.79
N ASP A 884 -53.63 -33.81 19.73
CA ASP A 884 -54.43 -34.99 19.35
C ASP A 884 -54.40 -35.22 17.83
#